data_AF-A0A8S4BY13-F1
#
_entry.id   AF-A0A8S4BY13-F1
#
_cell.length_a   1.000
_cell.length_b   1.000
_cell.length_c   1.000
_cell.angle_alpha   90.00
_cell.angle_beta   90.00
_cell.angle_gamma   90.00
#
_symmetry.space_group_name_H-M   'P 1'
#
loop_
_entity.id
_entity.type
_entity.pdbx_description
1 polymer ?
#
loop_
_entity_poly.entity_id
_entity_poly.type
_entity_poly.pdbx_seq_one_letter_code
_entity_poly.pdbx_strand_id
1 'polypeptide(L)'
;MKSLLIASESAEVLFHWTDLEFQQNVREQYGGSQEEGEELPAFEDIVSTLFAPIIISCSTMVDRQGDSYTSFTTENNHTYVLHQAICVPQFDECLYIAVNGDGEEKEDDLRRKIYVMKKMIEVMFGMVTLSGSLLRRELRPQDTEQRSRLWKQLQSLLETYSHLRENDQSFLVEAVERLIHPTLCEQCIEFLERRLVQQLNSSAERAGEEVLHAFILVHTKLLAFYSCRNASTLTTSDLLALIIMAQNMYPSNVDLDEPSPEEVESTSGSGPESFYTPEPSPSSRDSDGSEKPGRGGTPMFEFVDPDIQMAEDSLYTLEVAPPDPSSPRRVFLEVSHKDGLFPMMPHSMYCLPLWPGITLVLLTKIPSSAVAISVYKFLEAFTKLENRLRDGQGGSAVARSQLNIHDIRNKLDKFIKALGPSELQSAQLQNVWTEFKNRAFARGGPGFSKDLIPWCKNMKTQLCGIYRQCFLTDSGPADAPRRLSTALQERAQTMVQEKLIDWKDFLLVKSKRNITMVSYPLSKTLYRVIFGLRTLLFSNHTLHRSWRSSQVVEDYPGLIHFICVDRTSGHMIAPSLSITERTASELGKGPLAHYIKSKVWGLVRTTRHYLQKGYSTVTLRDGDFYFCYFLWFENETGYNLKAVDIPILPDDSAPIGMLAWDYYRKLLRYYSKDHQGGTVKCYELLTVHLGVIPSEIILQHCRQLASKLWEPSRNPLL
;
A
#
# COMPACT_ATOMS: atom_id res chain seq x y z
N MET A 1 -5.25 -17.16 0.52
CA MET A 1 -3.87 -17.33 -0.01
C MET A 1 -3.10 -18.11 1.01
N LYS A 2 -2.50 -19.22 0.59
CA LYS A 2 -1.76 -20.15 1.45
C LYS A 2 -0.27 -19.82 1.52
N SER A 3 0.31 -19.32 0.43
CA SER A 3 1.72 -18.92 0.42
C SER A 3 2.03 -17.84 -0.63
N LEU A 4 3.02 -16.99 -0.34
CA LEU A 4 3.69 -16.09 -1.27
C LEU A 4 5.21 -16.27 -1.14
N LEU A 5 5.89 -16.49 -2.25
CA LEU A 5 7.34 -16.73 -2.33
C LEU A 5 7.98 -15.75 -3.32
N ILE A 6 9.19 -15.30 -3.00
CA ILE A 6 10.08 -14.64 -3.96
C ILE A 6 11.33 -15.50 -4.07
N ALA A 7 11.65 -15.95 -5.27
CA ALA A 7 12.81 -16.79 -5.54
C ALA A 7 13.70 -16.17 -6.63
N SER A 8 14.97 -16.54 -6.62
CA SER A 8 15.90 -16.24 -7.71
C SER A 8 15.86 -17.31 -8.80
N GLU A 9 16.44 -16.99 -9.96
CA GLU A 9 16.69 -17.94 -11.06
C GLU A 9 17.43 -19.22 -10.61
N SER A 10 18.28 -19.12 -9.59
CA SER A 10 19.04 -20.26 -9.03
C SER A 10 18.24 -21.09 -8.01
N ALA A 11 16.90 -20.96 -7.99
CA ALA A 11 16.00 -21.60 -7.03
C ALA A 11 16.28 -21.29 -5.54
N GLU A 12 17.00 -20.19 -5.27
CA GLU A 12 17.21 -19.69 -3.91
C GLU A 12 16.00 -18.86 -3.48
N VAL A 13 15.38 -19.21 -2.35
CA VAL A 13 14.27 -18.47 -1.75
C VAL A 13 14.79 -17.17 -1.13
N LEU A 14 14.28 -16.03 -1.56
CA LEU A 14 14.68 -14.70 -1.09
C LEU A 14 13.73 -14.14 -0.03
N PHE A 15 12.47 -14.58 -0.06
CA PHE A 15 11.42 -14.20 0.88
C PHE A 15 10.30 -15.23 0.81
N HIS A 16 9.64 -15.48 1.94
CA HIS A 16 8.43 -16.31 1.99
C HIS A 16 7.42 -15.75 3.00
N TRP A 17 6.15 -15.95 2.69
CA TRP A 17 5.00 -15.81 3.58
C TRP A 17 4.13 -17.05 3.41
N THR A 18 3.62 -17.58 4.52
CA THR A 18 2.74 -18.75 4.57
C THR A 18 1.69 -18.53 5.63
N ASP A 19 0.46 -18.97 5.39
CA ASP A 19 -0.54 -19.00 6.46
C ASP A 19 -0.24 -20.13 7.47
N LEU A 20 -0.87 -20.03 8.65
CA LEU A 20 -0.62 -20.97 9.74
C LEU A 20 -1.03 -22.40 9.35
N GLU A 21 -2.12 -22.54 8.60
CA GLU A 21 -2.63 -23.83 8.13
C GLU A 21 -1.66 -24.49 7.14
N PHE A 22 -1.15 -23.76 6.14
CA PHE A 22 -0.16 -24.30 5.21
C PHE A 22 1.14 -24.66 5.93
N GLN A 23 1.58 -23.84 6.87
CA GLN A 23 2.78 -24.11 7.66
C GLN A 23 2.64 -25.39 8.49
N GLN A 24 1.48 -25.62 9.12
CA GLN A 24 1.18 -26.85 9.84
C GLN A 24 1.13 -28.06 8.91
N ASN A 25 0.38 -27.97 7.81
CA ASN A 25 0.26 -29.05 6.82
C ASN A 25 1.62 -29.48 6.23
N VAL A 26 2.48 -28.51 5.89
CA VAL A 26 3.82 -28.81 5.36
C VAL A 26 4.70 -29.44 6.44
N ARG A 27 4.61 -28.98 7.69
CA ARG A 27 5.36 -29.59 8.81
C ARG A 27 4.90 -31.01 9.10
N GLU A 28 3.61 -31.31 9.00
CA GLU A 28 3.10 -32.67 9.18
C GLU A 28 3.55 -33.61 8.06
N GLN A 29 3.49 -33.15 6.80
CA GLN A 29 3.86 -33.95 5.63
C GLN A 29 5.36 -34.25 5.54
N TYR A 30 6.21 -33.28 5.91
CA TYR A 30 7.66 -33.38 5.73
C TYR A 30 8.43 -33.58 7.04
N GLY A 31 7.86 -33.22 8.19
CA GLY A 31 8.49 -33.39 9.51
C GLY A 31 8.34 -34.79 10.11
N GLY A 32 7.38 -35.59 9.65
CA GLY A 32 7.17 -36.97 10.14
C GLY A 32 8.04 -38.05 9.49
N SER A 33 8.99 -37.67 8.61
CA SER A 33 9.70 -38.60 7.72
C SER A 33 11.18 -38.83 8.01
N GLN A 34 11.70 -38.41 9.17
CA GLN A 34 13.09 -38.68 9.59
C GLN A 34 13.17 -39.56 10.84
N GLU A 35 14.12 -40.51 10.81
CA GLU A 35 14.44 -41.42 11.91
C GLU A 35 14.83 -40.67 13.19
N GLU A 36 14.53 -41.25 14.35
CA GLU A 36 14.81 -40.71 15.68
C GLU A 36 16.30 -40.31 15.83
N GLY A 37 16.61 -39.02 15.71
CA GLY A 37 17.94 -38.48 16.03
C GLY A 37 18.44 -37.28 15.21
N GLU A 38 17.81 -36.92 14.09
CA GLU A 38 18.18 -35.71 13.32
C GLU A 38 17.34 -34.48 13.73
N GLU A 39 17.98 -33.33 13.94
CA GLU A 39 17.29 -32.04 14.14
C GLU A 39 16.34 -31.79 12.96
N LEU A 40 15.08 -31.42 13.26
CA LEU A 40 14.09 -31.10 12.24
C LEU A 40 14.65 -30.03 11.29
N PRO A 41 14.62 -30.24 9.96
CA PRO A 41 15.11 -29.25 9.01
C PRO A 41 14.38 -27.93 9.22
N ALA A 42 15.12 -26.83 9.11
CA ALA A 42 14.52 -25.51 9.22
C ALA A 42 13.37 -25.40 8.21
N PHE A 43 12.25 -24.79 8.61
CA PHE A 43 11.09 -24.65 7.72
C PHE A 43 11.44 -24.02 6.37
N GLU A 44 12.44 -23.12 6.35
CA GLU A 44 13.01 -22.52 5.14
C GLU A 44 13.56 -23.55 4.14
N ASP A 45 14.18 -24.63 4.63
CA ASP A 45 14.78 -25.68 3.80
C ASP A 45 13.69 -26.59 3.20
N ILE A 46 12.63 -26.86 3.96
CA ILE A 46 11.45 -27.59 3.47
C ILE A 46 10.76 -26.79 2.36
N VAL A 47 10.53 -25.49 2.57
CA VAL A 47 9.95 -24.60 1.55
C VAL A 47 10.84 -24.53 0.31
N SER A 48 12.17 -24.41 0.48
CA SER A 48 13.10 -24.38 -0.65
C SER A 48 13.05 -25.68 -1.46
N THR A 49 12.97 -26.83 -0.78
CA THR A 49 12.86 -28.15 -1.42
C THR A 49 11.54 -28.31 -2.17
N LEU A 50 10.43 -27.87 -1.58
CA LEU A 50 9.09 -27.97 -2.15
C LEU A 50 8.96 -27.16 -3.46
N PHE A 51 9.50 -25.94 -3.49
CA PHE A 51 9.33 -25.03 -4.63
C PHE A 51 10.45 -25.11 -5.68
N ALA A 52 11.61 -25.72 -5.37
CA ALA A 52 12.72 -25.83 -6.32
C ALA A 52 12.33 -26.43 -7.69
N PRO A 53 11.56 -27.54 -7.77
CA PRO A 53 11.15 -28.10 -9.06
C PRO A 53 10.31 -27.12 -9.90
N ILE A 54 9.43 -26.35 -9.25
CA ILE A 54 8.58 -25.34 -9.92
C ILE A 54 9.44 -24.20 -10.44
N ILE A 55 10.37 -23.69 -9.64
CA ILE A 55 11.26 -22.60 -10.03
C ILE A 55 12.14 -23.02 -11.20
N ILE A 56 12.74 -24.22 -11.14
CA ILE A 56 13.59 -24.77 -12.21
C ILE A 56 12.78 -24.96 -13.50
N SER A 57 11.56 -25.48 -13.40
CA SER A 57 10.65 -25.63 -14.54
C SER A 57 10.37 -24.29 -15.22
N CYS A 58 10.01 -23.26 -14.44
CA CYS A 58 9.75 -21.91 -14.95
C CYS A 58 10.97 -21.32 -15.65
N SER A 59 12.13 -21.32 -14.99
CA SER A 59 13.37 -20.78 -15.56
C SER A 59 13.75 -21.50 -16.86
N THR A 60 13.62 -22.82 -16.88
CA THR A 60 13.94 -23.63 -18.07
C THR A 60 13.01 -23.34 -19.25
N MET A 61 11.72 -23.09 -18.99
CA MET A 61 10.76 -22.74 -20.05
C MET A 61 11.07 -21.37 -20.66
N VAL A 62 11.39 -20.38 -19.82
CA VAL A 62 11.79 -19.04 -20.27
C VAL A 62 13.04 -19.12 -21.14
N ASP A 63 14.07 -19.86 -20.70
CA ASP A 63 15.33 -20.01 -21.42
C ASP A 63 15.16 -20.72 -22.77
N ARG A 64 14.28 -21.73 -22.85
CA ARG A 64 14.14 -22.57 -24.04
C ARG A 64 13.06 -22.12 -25.02
N GLN A 65 11.97 -21.54 -24.53
CA GLN A 65 10.78 -21.21 -25.30
C GLN A 65 10.48 -19.71 -25.36
N GLY A 66 11.17 -18.89 -24.54
CA GLY A 66 10.97 -17.44 -24.49
C GLY A 66 9.66 -17.02 -23.82
N ASP A 67 8.92 -17.97 -23.24
CA ASP A 67 7.64 -17.75 -22.55
C ASP A 67 7.49 -18.76 -21.40
N SER A 68 6.72 -18.38 -20.38
CA SER A 68 6.47 -19.20 -19.18
C SER A 68 4.99 -19.20 -18.83
N TYR A 69 4.55 -20.23 -18.12
CA TYR A 69 3.18 -20.24 -17.60
C TYR A 69 3.04 -19.23 -16.45
N THR A 70 1.91 -18.53 -16.44
CA THR A 70 1.57 -17.47 -15.47
C THR A 70 0.64 -17.98 -14.36
N SER A 71 -0.09 -19.06 -14.62
CA SER A 71 -0.85 -19.79 -13.61
C SER A 71 -1.00 -21.26 -13.99
N PHE A 72 -1.17 -22.13 -13.00
CA PHE A 72 -1.58 -23.51 -13.20
C PHE A 72 -2.39 -24.00 -12.00
N THR A 73 -3.28 -24.96 -12.22
CA THR A 73 -4.06 -25.61 -11.17
C THR A 73 -3.64 -27.07 -11.06
N THR A 74 -3.37 -27.52 -9.84
CA THR A 74 -3.02 -28.93 -9.58
C THR A 74 -4.27 -29.81 -9.50
N GLU A 75 -4.07 -31.12 -9.53
CA GLU A 75 -5.16 -32.11 -9.37
C GLU A 75 -5.91 -31.97 -8.03
N ASN A 76 -5.24 -31.41 -7.01
CA ASN A 76 -5.83 -31.12 -5.70
C ASN A 76 -6.57 -29.76 -5.66
N ASN A 77 -6.86 -29.15 -6.80
CA ASN A 77 -7.47 -27.82 -6.94
C ASN A 77 -6.64 -26.66 -6.34
N HIS A 78 -5.36 -26.86 -6.04
CA HIS A 78 -4.49 -25.74 -5.65
C HIS A 78 -4.14 -24.91 -6.88
N THR A 79 -4.38 -23.61 -6.82
CA THR A 79 -4.05 -22.67 -7.88
C THR A 79 -2.74 -21.98 -7.55
N TYR A 80 -1.76 -22.15 -8.43
CA TYR A 80 -0.48 -21.47 -8.40
C TYR A 80 -0.51 -20.33 -9.40
N VAL A 81 -0.19 -19.12 -8.94
CA VAL A 81 -0.02 -17.93 -9.78
C VAL A 81 1.44 -17.54 -9.72
N LEU A 82 2.05 -17.49 -10.89
CA LEU A 82 3.44 -17.18 -11.06
C LEU A 82 3.55 -15.89 -11.84
N HIS A 83 4.31 -14.97 -11.27
CA HIS A 83 4.65 -13.76 -11.95
C HIS A 83 6.17 -13.63 -11.93
N GLN A 84 6.74 -13.83 -13.11
CA GLN A 84 8.09 -13.37 -13.36
C GLN A 84 8.04 -11.86 -13.42
N ALA A 85 8.32 -11.24 -12.29
CA ALA A 85 8.29 -9.79 -12.19
C ALA A 85 9.49 -9.26 -12.94
N ILE A 86 9.24 -8.93 -14.20
CA ILE A 86 10.10 -8.06 -14.97
C ILE A 86 10.04 -6.68 -14.28
N CYS A 87 10.95 -6.41 -13.34
CA CYS A 87 11.11 -5.07 -12.77
C CYS A 87 11.58 -4.09 -13.85
N VAL A 88 12.29 -4.60 -14.86
CA VAL A 88 12.61 -4.01 -16.16
C VAL A 88 12.93 -5.18 -17.09
N PRO A 89 12.56 -5.21 -18.39
CA PRO A 89 12.82 -6.35 -19.31
C PRO A 89 14.29 -6.74 -19.52
N GLN A 90 15.21 -6.19 -18.74
CA GLN A 90 16.65 -6.20 -18.97
C GLN A 90 17.50 -6.48 -17.72
N PHE A 91 16.92 -6.86 -16.56
CA PHE A 91 17.68 -7.18 -15.34
C PHE A 91 17.21 -8.47 -14.66
N ASP A 92 18.17 -9.19 -14.04
CA ASP A 92 18.04 -10.50 -13.39
C ASP A 92 16.74 -10.67 -12.61
N GLU A 93 16.11 -11.83 -12.80
CA GLU A 93 14.69 -12.04 -12.62
C GLU A 93 14.43 -12.63 -11.23
N CYS A 94 13.58 -11.96 -10.46
CA CYS A 94 12.96 -12.57 -9.30
C CYS A 94 11.62 -13.18 -9.72
N LEU A 95 11.45 -14.47 -9.44
CA LEU A 95 10.19 -15.17 -9.64
C LEU A 95 9.33 -15.00 -8.39
N TYR A 96 8.13 -14.44 -8.57
CA TYR A 96 7.12 -14.34 -7.53
C TYR A 96 6.12 -15.48 -7.72
N ILE A 97 5.84 -16.23 -6.66
CA ILE A 97 4.91 -17.37 -6.67
C ILE A 97 3.89 -17.14 -5.57
N ALA A 98 2.61 -17.10 -5.91
CA ALA A 98 1.52 -17.10 -4.95
C ALA A 98 0.70 -18.39 -5.10
N VAL A 99 0.32 -18.98 -3.98
CA VAL A 99 -0.40 -20.26 -3.94
C VAL A 99 -1.71 -20.07 -3.19
N ASN A 100 -2.80 -20.57 -3.76
CA ASN A 100 -4.07 -20.74 -3.06
C ASN A 100 -4.53 -22.20 -3.09
N GLY A 101 -5.03 -22.69 -1.96
CA GLY A 101 -5.41 -24.10 -1.79
C GLY A 101 -6.88 -24.34 -1.44
N ASP A 102 -7.56 -23.33 -0.90
CA ASP A 102 -8.93 -23.42 -0.33
C ASP A 102 -10.02 -22.84 -1.24
N GLY A 103 -9.64 -22.18 -2.34
CA GLY A 103 -10.55 -21.50 -3.25
C GLY A 103 -11.11 -20.17 -2.72
N GLU A 104 -10.67 -19.68 -1.56
CA GLU A 104 -11.14 -18.40 -0.99
C GLU A 104 -10.75 -17.20 -1.86
N GLU A 105 -9.54 -17.25 -2.42
CA GLU A 105 -9.00 -16.21 -3.28
C GLU A 105 -8.86 -16.68 -4.73
N LYS A 106 -9.19 -15.77 -5.65
CA LYS A 106 -9.10 -16.02 -7.09
C LYS A 106 -7.72 -15.65 -7.64
N GLU A 107 -7.47 -16.04 -8.88
CA GLU A 107 -6.22 -15.73 -9.59
C GLU A 107 -5.87 -14.22 -9.59
N ASP A 108 -6.85 -13.34 -9.83
CA ASP A 108 -6.65 -11.88 -9.80
C ASP A 108 -6.23 -11.38 -8.41
N ASP A 109 -6.75 -11.99 -7.34
CA ASP A 109 -6.42 -11.61 -5.96
C ASP A 109 -4.96 -11.94 -5.63
N LEU A 110 -4.51 -13.14 -6.01
CA LEU A 110 -3.12 -13.57 -5.87
C LEU A 110 -2.17 -12.70 -6.70
N ARG A 111 -2.52 -12.48 -7.98
CA ARG A 111 -1.75 -11.60 -8.87
C ARG A 111 -1.63 -10.20 -8.27
N ARG A 112 -2.72 -9.65 -7.73
CA ARG A 112 -2.69 -8.33 -7.11
C ARG A 112 -1.78 -8.28 -5.89
N LYS A 113 -1.81 -9.29 -5.02
CA LYS A 113 -0.91 -9.40 -3.86
C LYS A 113 0.56 -9.43 -4.29
N ILE A 114 0.90 -10.15 -5.36
CA ILE A 114 2.26 -10.13 -5.93
C ILE A 114 2.68 -8.72 -6.36
N TYR A 115 1.85 -8.05 -7.17
CA TYR A 115 2.19 -6.71 -7.67
C TYR A 115 2.27 -5.66 -6.55
N VAL A 116 1.43 -5.77 -5.52
CA VAL A 116 1.51 -4.90 -4.35
C VAL A 116 2.77 -5.17 -3.54
N MET A 117 3.15 -6.43 -3.34
CA MET A 117 4.42 -6.78 -2.71
C MET A 117 5.61 -6.19 -3.50
N LYS A 118 5.59 -6.32 -4.84
CA LYS A 118 6.58 -5.68 -5.71
C LYS A 118 6.63 -4.16 -5.49
N LYS A 119 5.48 -3.47 -5.45
CA LYS A 119 5.41 -2.04 -5.19
C LYS A 119 5.96 -1.68 -3.80
N MET A 120 5.69 -2.46 -2.76
CA MET A 120 6.26 -2.23 -1.42
C MET A 120 7.79 -2.37 -1.43
N ILE A 121 8.33 -3.39 -2.10
CA ILE A 121 9.77 -3.60 -2.27
C ILE A 121 10.40 -2.41 -3.03
N GLU A 122 9.76 -1.90 -4.08
CA GLU A 122 10.22 -0.70 -4.78
C GLU A 122 10.24 0.55 -3.89
N VAL A 123 9.22 0.74 -3.05
CA VAL A 123 9.14 1.85 -2.09
C VAL A 123 10.17 1.71 -0.97
N MET A 124 10.55 0.48 -0.58
CA MET A 124 11.52 0.21 0.48
C MET A 124 12.98 0.24 0.01
N PHE A 125 13.27 -0.21 -1.21
CA PHE A 125 14.64 -0.39 -1.70
C PHE A 125 15.01 0.51 -2.89
N GLY A 126 14.05 1.20 -3.49
CA GLY A 126 14.30 2.14 -4.57
C GLY A 126 15.04 1.52 -5.75
N MET A 127 15.93 2.27 -6.40
CA MET A 127 16.61 1.81 -7.62
C MET A 127 17.48 0.55 -7.47
N VAL A 128 17.67 0.03 -6.25
CA VAL A 128 18.32 -1.27 -6.04
C VAL A 128 17.51 -2.42 -6.62
N THR A 129 16.18 -2.31 -6.69
CA THR A 129 15.34 -3.35 -7.31
C THR A 129 15.58 -3.48 -8.83
N LEU A 130 16.24 -2.49 -9.44
CA LEU A 130 16.65 -2.54 -10.84
C LEU A 130 17.86 -3.46 -11.05
N SER A 131 18.45 -4.07 -10.02
CA SER A 131 19.55 -5.03 -10.15
C SER A 131 19.25 -6.27 -9.32
N GLY A 132 18.90 -7.39 -9.96
CA GLY A 132 18.53 -8.63 -9.25
C GLY A 132 19.61 -9.16 -8.30
N SER A 133 20.89 -9.02 -8.65
CA SER A 133 22.03 -9.36 -7.77
C SER A 133 22.07 -8.54 -6.46
N LEU A 134 21.74 -7.25 -6.52
CA LEU A 134 21.69 -6.39 -5.34
C LEU A 134 20.38 -6.59 -4.57
N LEU A 135 19.26 -6.73 -5.28
CA LEU A 135 17.96 -7.03 -4.68
C LEU A 135 18.01 -8.34 -3.89
N ARG A 136 18.66 -9.38 -4.41
CA ARG A 136 18.92 -10.64 -3.71
C ARG A 136 19.60 -10.40 -2.36
N ARG A 137 20.67 -9.60 -2.36
CA ARG A 137 21.42 -9.27 -1.14
C ARG A 137 20.59 -8.47 -0.13
N GLU A 138 19.68 -7.62 -0.60
CA GLU A 138 18.80 -6.86 0.27
C GLU A 138 17.64 -7.71 0.82
N LEU A 139 17.03 -8.57 0.01
CA LEU A 139 15.93 -9.44 0.44
C LEU A 139 16.39 -10.58 1.34
N ARG A 140 17.62 -11.08 1.14
CA ARG A 140 18.24 -12.12 1.97
C ARG A 140 19.60 -11.65 2.52
N PRO A 141 19.62 -10.83 3.59
CA PRO A 141 20.84 -10.47 4.30
C PRO A 141 21.60 -11.71 4.81
N GLN A 142 22.93 -11.61 4.92
CA GLN A 142 23.77 -12.67 5.48
C GLN A 142 23.55 -12.86 6.99
N ASP A 143 23.19 -11.78 7.69
CA ASP A 143 22.82 -11.81 9.09
C ASP A 143 21.40 -12.35 9.25
N THR A 144 21.28 -13.47 9.98
CA THR A 144 20.02 -14.16 10.25
C THR A 144 19.02 -13.30 11.03
N GLU A 145 19.47 -12.48 11.99
CA GLU A 145 18.56 -11.60 12.73
C GLU A 145 18.03 -10.49 11.82
N GLN A 146 18.91 -9.86 11.04
CA GLN A 146 18.52 -8.84 10.09
C GLN A 146 17.55 -9.41 9.04
N ARG A 147 17.81 -10.63 8.56
CA ARG A 147 16.92 -11.36 7.64
C ARG A 147 15.54 -11.58 8.26
N SER A 148 15.49 -12.10 9.49
CA SER A 148 14.22 -12.34 10.20
C SER A 148 13.42 -11.06 10.40
N ARG A 149 14.07 -9.96 10.83
CA ARG A 149 13.42 -8.65 11.00
C ARG A 149 12.86 -8.11 9.68
N LEU A 150 13.62 -8.20 8.60
CA LEU A 150 13.17 -7.74 7.28
C LEU A 150 12.00 -8.57 6.76
N TRP A 151 12.08 -9.90 6.87
CA TRP A 151 10.99 -10.78 6.41
C TRP A 151 9.72 -10.53 7.21
N LYS A 152 9.81 -10.43 8.54
CA LYS A 152 8.67 -10.04 9.39
C LYS A 152 8.06 -8.71 8.95
N GLN A 153 8.89 -7.72 8.62
CA GLN A 153 8.40 -6.43 8.13
C GLN A 153 7.63 -6.56 6.80
N LEU A 154 8.16 -7.33 5.84
CA LEU A 154 7.50 -7.56 4.55
C LEU A 154 6.21 -8.39 4.70
N GLN A 155 6.22 -9.40 5.57
CA GLN A 155 5.04 -10.20 5.94
C GLN A 155 3.94 -9.32 6.53
N SER A 156 4.29 -8.49 7.52
CA SER A 156 3.38 -7.55 8.16
C SER A 156 2.79 -6.54 7.17
N LEU A 157 3.57 -6.07 6.18
CA LEU A 157 3.07 -5.15 5.14
C LEU A 157 2.03 -5.82 4.24
N LEU A 158 2.25 -7.09 3.87
CA LEU A 158 1.33 -7.88 3.07
C LEU A 158 0.04 -8.18 3.82
N GLU A 159 0.14 -8.50 5.11
CA GLU A 159 -1.00 -8.72 6.01
C GLU A 159 -1.80 -7.44 6.19
N THR A 160 -1.13 -6.31 6.46
CA THR A 160 -1.74 -4.99 6.56
C THR A 160 -2.50 -4.67 5.28
N TYR A 161 -1.89 -4.85 4.11
CA TYR A 161 -2.56 -4.65 2.83
C TYR A 161 -3.78 -5.58 2.65
N SER A 162 -3.65 -6.86 2.98
CA SER A 162 -4.74 -7.84 2.84
C SER A 162 -5.92 -7.46 3.73
N HIS A 163 -5.67 -7.14 4.99
CA HIS A 163 -6.66 -6.66 5.94
C HIS A 163 -7.35 -5.37 5.45
N LEU A 164 -6.58 -4.40 4.97
CA LEU A 164 -7.13 -3.14 4.45
C LEU A 164 -7.98 -3.38 3.21
N ARG A 165 -7.57 -4.25 2.28
CA ARG A 165 -8.34 -4.57 1.08
C ARG A 165 -9.66 -5.27 1.39
N GLU A 166 -9.69 -6.09 2.42
CA GLU A 166 -10.91 -6.79 2.86
C GLU A 166 -11.88 -5.88 3.60
N ASN A 167 -11.39 -4.86 4.31
CA ASN A 167 -12.21 -4.06 5.23
C ASN A 167 -12.46 -2.62 4.77
N ASP A 168 -11.59 -2.06 3.94
CA ASP A 168 -11.64 -0.68 3.51
C ASP A 168 -11.91 -0.56 2.01
N GLN A 169 -13.00 0.12 1.68
CA GLN A 169 -13.41 0.43 0.32
C GLN A 169 -12.35 1.24 -0.45
N SER A 170 -11.55 2.05 0.23
CA SER A 170 -10.45 2.84 -0.37
C SER A 170 -9.37 1.95 -0.95
N PHE A 171 -9.04 0.85 -0.27
CA PHE A 171 -8.11 -0.15 -0.76
C PHE A 171 -8.74 -1.12 -1.75
N LEU A 172 -10.06 -1.39 -1.64
CA LEU A 172 -10.80 -2.15 -2.64
C LEU A 172 -10.75 -1.50 -4.04
N VAL A 173 -10.96 -0.18 -4.11
CA VAL A 173 -10.91 0.56 -5.39
C VAL A 173 -9.58 1.25 -5.64
N GLU A 174 -8.61 1.14 -4.73
CA GLU A 174 -7.28 1.76 -4.81
C GLU A 174 -7.37 3.28 -5.09
N ALA A 175 -8.09 3.99 -4.22
CA ALA A 175 -8.22 5.46 -4.24
C ALA A 175 -8.29 6.00 -2.81
N VAL A 176 -7.80 7.23 -2.59
CA VAL A 176 -7.66 7.78 -1.24
C VAL A 176 -8.96 8.44 -0.79
N GLU A 177 -9.52 7.95 0.32
CA GLU A 177 -10.69 8.53 0.95
C GLU A 177 -10.31 9.75 1.80
N ARG A 178 -11.08 10.83 1.69
CA ARG A 178 -10.92 12.06 2.48
C ARG A 178 -12.03 12.22 3.51
N LEU A 179 -11.67 12.65 4.72
CA LEU A 179 -12.66 13.09 5.70
C LEU A 179 -13.28 14.41 5.26
N ILE A 180 -14.59 14.41 5.04
CA ILE A 180 -15.28 15.61 4.55
C ILE A 180 -15.68 16.51 5.73
N HIS A 181 -14.83 17.47 6.07
CA HIS A 181 -15.18 18.58 6.97
C HIS A 181 -14.55 19.89 6.46
N PRO A 182 -15.18 20.60 5.50
CA PRO A 182 -14.53 21.66 4.72
C PRO A 182 -13.76 22.69 5.55
N THR A 183 -14.40 23.25 6.58
CA THR A 183 -13.78 24.28 7.44
C THR A 183 -12.59 23.76 8.25
N LEU A 184 -12.74 22.63 8.92
CA LEU A 184 -11.63 21.96 9.64
C LEU A 184 -10.49 21.57 8.68
N CYS A 185 -10.79 20.99 7.52
CA CYS A 185 -9.78 20.61 6.52
C CYS A 185 -8.98 21.84 6.06
N GLU A 186 -9.64 22.93 5.71
CA GLU A 186 -8.99 24.20 5.35
C GLU A 186 -8.13 24.74 6.48
N GLN A 187 -8.65 24.76 7.71
CA GLN A 187 -7.88 25.20 8.89
C GLN A 187 -6.66 24.32 9.16
N CYS A 188 -6.78 23.00 8.98
CA CYS A 188 -5.68 22.07 9.12
C CYS A 188 -4.63 22.28 8.03
N ILE A 189 -5.03 22.45 6.77
CA ILE A 189 -4.09 22.71 5.66
C ILE A 189 -3.35 24.03 5.88
N GLU A 190 -4.06 25.10 6.24
CA GLU A 190 -3.45 26.40 6.55
C GLU A 190 -2.48 26.30 7.73
N PHE A 191 -2.85 25.55 8.77
CA PHE A 191 -1.99 25.30 9.93
C PHE A 191 -0.73 24.51 9.57
N LEU A 192 -0.86 23.44 8.77
CA LEU A 192 0.27 22.65 8.27
C LEU A 192 1.24 23.53 7.47
N GLU A 193 0.72 24.41 6.60
CA GLU A 193 1.54 25.35 5.83
C GLU A 193 2.24 26.38 6.73
N ARG A 194 1.45 27.21 7.43
CA ARG A 194 1.92 28.46 8.05
C ARG A 194 2.57 28.27 9.42
N ARG A 195 2.19 27.22 10.15
CA ARG A 195 2.68 27.00 11.52
C ARG A 195 3.61 25.81 11.61
N LEU A 196 3.26 24.68 10.99
CA LEU A 196 4.08 23.47 11.13
C LEU A 196 5.28 23.48 10.18
N VAL A 197 5.04 23.38 8.87
CA VAL A 197 6.11 23.19 7.87
C VAL A 197 7.01 24.42 7.77
N GLN A 198 6.45 25.63 7.83
CA GLN A 198 7.26 26.85 7.84
C GLN A 198 8.22 26.92 9.03
N GLN A 199 7.78 26.52 10.23
CA GLN A 199 8.67 26.49 11.41
C GLN A 199 9.74 25.41 11.29
N LEU A 200 9.37 24.19 10.90
CA LEU A 200 10.30 23.07 10.69
C LEU A 200 11.39 23.43 9.67
N ASN A 201 10.99 23.97 8.52
CA ASN A 201 11.93 24.35 7.46
C ASN A 201 12.77 25.60 7.78
N SER A 202 12.31 26.46 8.70
CA SER A 202 13.09 27.61 9.19
C SER A 202 14.09 27.27 10.28
N SER A 203 13.94 26.11 10.93
CA SER A 203 14.81 25.70 12.04
C SER A 203 16.20 25.28 11.56
N ALA A 204 17.23 25.64 12.32
CA ALA A 204 18.59 25.15 12.12
C ALA A 204 18.74 23.66 12.48
N GLU A 205 17.84 23.13 13.32
CA GLU A 205 17.87 21.74 13.79
C GLU A 205 17.34 20.73 12.76
N ARG A 206 16.93 21.18 11.56
CA ARG A 206 16.42 20.28 10.50
C ARG A 206 17.50 19.42 9.85
N ALA A 207 18.78 19.62 10.19
CA ALA A 207 19.93 18.86 9.68
C ALA A 207 20.01 18.71 8.14
N GLY A 208 19.47 19.70 7.41
CA GLY A 208 19.43 19.72 5.94
C GLY A 208 18.21 19.01 5.32
N GLU A 209 17.39 18.31 6.09
CA GLU A 209 16.13 17.75 5.60
C GLU A 209 15.06 18.83 5.47
N GLU A 210 14.50 18.95 4.27
CA GLU A 210 13.42 19.90 3.97
C GLU A 210 12.09 19.14 3.92
N VAL A 211 11.12 19.52 4.75
CA VAL A 211 9.77 18.95 4.71
C VAL A 211 9.08 19.41 3.42
N LEU A 212 8.73 18.44 2.57
CA LEU A 212 8.05 18.66 1.29
C LEU A 212 6.55 18.44 1.39
N HIS A 213 6.15 17.38 2.09
CA HIS A 213 4.74 17.01 2.27
C HIS A 213 4.45 16.79 3.75
N ALA A 214 3.26 17.21 4.18
CA ALA A 214 2.76 16.96 5.51
C ALA A 214 1.27 16.60 5.40
N PHE A 215 0.86 15.50 6.03
CA PHE A 215 -0.53 15.10 6.01
C PHE A 215 -0.96 14.38 7.28
N ILE A 216 -2.25 14.48 7.60
CA ILE A 216 -2.84 13.89 8.78
C ILE A 216 -3.78 12.76 8.36
N LEU A 217 -3.50 11.57 8.86
CA LEU A 217 -4.32 10.38 8.68
C LEU A 217 -5.17 10.14 9.93
N VAL A 218 -6.43 9.82 9.71
CA VAL A 218 -7.34 9.29 10.73
C VAL A 218 -7.74 7.89 10.28
N HIS A 219 -7.15 6.87 10.91
CA HIS A 219 -7.05 5.50 10.39
C HIS A 219 -6.41 5.56 8.99
N THR A 220 -7.14 5.13 7.96
CA THR A 220 -6.72 5.19 6.56
C THR A 220 -7.13 6.47 5.84
N LYS A 221 -7.96 7.32 6.46
CA LYS A 221 -8.61 8.45 5.80
C LYS A 221 -7.80 9.72 5.94
N LEU A 222 -7.72 10.48 4.85
CA LEU A 222 -6.96 11.72 4.78
C LEU A 222 -7.79 12.90 5.33
N LEU A 223 -7.34 13.51 6.43
CA LEU A 223 -7.97 14.72 6.98
C LEU A 223 -7.49 15.99 6.27
N ALA A 224 -6.16 16.11 6.13
CA ALA A 224 -5.51 17.25 5.53
C ALA A 224 -4.22 16.81 4.84
N PHE A 225 -3.90 17.44 3.71
CA PHE A 225 -2.71 17.16 2.93
C PHE A 225 -2.13 18.48 2.41
N TYR A 226 -0.90 18.76 2.80
CA TYR A 226 -0.15 19.94 2.37
C TYR A 226 1.11 19.51 1.63
N SER A 227 1.40 20.24 0.54
CA SER A 227 2.62 20.11 -0.25
C SER A 227 3.26 21.48 -0.45
N CYS A 228 4.58 21.57 -0.27
CA CYS A 228 5.35 22.75 -0.60
C CYS A 228 5.26 23.07 -2.11
N ARG A 229 5.39 24.36 -2.47
CA ARG A 229 5.29 24.82 -3.87
C ARG A 229 6.31 24.22 -4.83
N ASN A 230 7.47 23.82 -4.29
CA ASN A 230 8.56 23.21 -5.06
C ASN A 230 8.55 21.68 -5.00
N ALA A 231 7.58 21.08 -4.30
CA ALA A 231 7.46 19.64 -4.18
C ALA A 231 6.76 19.05 -5.41
N SER A 232 7.15 17.83 -5.79
CA SER A 232 6.43 17.07 -6.79
C SER A 232 5.06 16.64 -6.30
N THR A 233 4.10 16.52 -7.20
CA THR A 233 2.81 15.89 -6.88
C THR A 233 3.02 14.43 -6.50
N LEU A 234 2.57 14.04 -5.30
CA LEU A 234 2.61 12.66 -4.85
C LEU A 234 1.56 11.84 -5.62
N THR A 235 1.97 10.71 -6.20
CA THR A 235 1.03 9.85 -6.94
C THR A 235 0.08 9.12 -5.98
N THR A 236 -1.11 8.73 -6.46
CA THR A 236 -2.07 7.96 -5.65
C THR A 236 -1.48 6.61 -5.21
N SER A 237 -0.71 5.97 -6.09
CA SER A 237 0.02 4.72 -5.79
C SER A 237 0.99 4.92 -4.61
N ASP A 238 1.79 5.98 -4.65
CA ASP A 238 2.73 6.30 -3.58
C ASP A 238 2.01 6.67 -2.28
N LEU A 239 0.92 7.45 -2.35
CA LEU A 239 0.14 7.82 -1.16
C LEU A 239 -0.51 6.60 -0.50
N LEU A 240 -1.08 5.68 -1.28
CA LEU A 240 -1.63 4.42 -0.75
C LEU A 240 -0.53 3.54 -0.12
N ALA A 241 0.65 3.45 -0.74
CA ALA A 241 1.80 2.74 -0.18
C ALA A 241 2.24 3.33 1.16
N LEU A 242 2.30 4.67 1.26
CA LEU A 242 2.62 5.36 2.51
C LEU A 242 1.55 5.12 3.58
N ILE A 243 0.26 5.06 3.21
CA ILE A 243 -0.81 4.73 4.17
C ILE A 243 -0.64 3.30 4.68
N ILE A 244 -0.33 2.32 3.82
CA ILE A 244 -0.04 0.94 4.25
C ILE A 244 1.14 0.93 5.23
N MET A 245 2.24 1.62 4.90
CA MET A 245 3.40 1.69 5.78
C MET A 245 3.07 2.36 7.13
N ALA A 246 2.26 3.42 7.14
CA ALA A 246 1.81 4.09 8.36
C ALA A 246 0.93 3.17 9.22
N GLN A 247 -0.04 2.48 8.61
CA GLN A 247 -0.90 1.51 9.32
C GLN A 247 -0.13 0.30 9.81
N ASN A 248 0.95 -0.11 9.12
CA ASN A 248 1.81 -1.18 9.59
C ASN A 248 2.64 -0.76 10.81
N MET A 249 3.05 0.50 10.90
CA MET A 249 3.83 1.01 12.04
C MET A 249 2.95 1.29 13.25
N TYR A 250 1.78 1.86 13.01
CA TYR A 250 0.80 2.24 14.02
C TYR A 250 -0.56 1.70 13.58
N PRO A 251 -0.80 0.39 13.77
CA PRO A 251 -2.08 -0.20 13.43
C PRO A 251 -3.18 0.54 14.16
N SER A 252 -4.23 0.90 13.43
CA SER A 252 -5.44 1.40 14.05
C SER A 252 -6.11 0.22 14.77
N ASN A 253 -5.76 -0.03 16.02
CA ASN A 253 -6.45 -1.02 16.85
C ASN A 253 -7.91 -0.60 16.99
N VAL A 254 -8.79 -1.25 16.23
CA VAL A 254 -10.24 -1.08 16.40
C VAL A 254 -10.75 -1.93 17.58
N ASP A 255 -9.94 -2.88 18.06
CA ASP A 255 -10.38 -3.95 18.96
C ASP A 255 -9.77 -3.93 20.38
N LEU A 256 -8.79 -3.06 20.68
CA LEU A 256 -8.08 -3.07 21.99
C LEU A 256 -8.29 -1.82 22.87
N ASP A 257 -8.94 -0.76 22.39
CA ASP A 257 -9.10 0.50 23.13
C ASP A 257 -10.43 0.59 23.91
N GLU A 258 -10.75 -0.40 24.74
CA GLU A 258 -11.56 -0.17 25.96
C GLU A 258 -10.97 -0.99 27.12
N PRO A 259 -10.80 -0.41 28.31
CA PRO A 259 -10.30 -1.13 29.48
C PRO A 259 -11.22 -2.32 29.76
N SER A 260 -10.63 -3.45 30.12
CA SER A 260 -11.36 -4.58 30.70
C SER A 260 -12.36 -4.06 31.72
N PRO A 261 -13.59 -4.61 31.79
CA PRO A 261 -14.52 -4.22 32.85
C PRO A 261 -13.93 -4.67 34.18
N GLU A 262 -13.12 -3.82 34.80
CA GLU A 262 -12.86 -3.89 36.23
C GLU A 262 -14.21 -3.76 36.92
N GLU A 263 -14.46 -4.69 37.82
CA GLU A 263 -15.64 -4.80 38.65
C GLU A 263 -15.89 -3.48 39.39
N VAL A 264 -16.70 -2.61 38.80
CA VAL A 264 -17.22 -1.45 39.51
C VAL A 264 -18.36 -1.96 40.38
N GLU A 265 -18.06 -2.15 41.67
CA GLU A 265 -19.06 -2.21 42.73
C GLU A 265 -20.03 -1.04 42.54
N SER A 266 -21.27 -1.36 42.17
CA SER A 266 -22.37 -0.42 42.22
C SER A 266 -23.59 -1.16 42.71
N THR A 267 -23.73 -1.07 44.03
CA THR A 267 -24.94 -1.28 44.81
C THR A 267 -26.19 -0.74 44.10
N SER A 268 -27.31 -1.42 44.37
CA SER A 268 -28.70 -0.93 44.26
C SER A 268 -29.50 -1.33 43.02
N GLY A 269 -30.03 -2.56 43.07
CA GLY A 269 -31.46 -2.82 43.25
C GLY A 269 -32.43 -2.47 42.13
N SER A 270 -32.81 -3.47 41.31
CA SER A 270 -34.20 -3.93 41.11
C SER A 270 -34.26 -4.92 39.94
N GLY A 271 -34.40 -6.21 40.23
CA GLY A 271 -34.80 -7.24 39.26
C GLY A 271 -36.07 -7.95 39.76
N PRO A 272 -37.02 -8.32 38.88
CA PRO A 272 -38.21 -9.05 39.28
C PRO A 272 -37.91 -10.55 39.45
N GLU A 273 -38.60 -11.14 40.41
CA GLU A 273 -38.47 -12.51 40.90
C GLU A 273 -38.73 -13.59 39.85
N SER A 274 -37.90 -14.63 39.84
CA SER A 274 -38.32 -15.97 39.42
C SER A 274 -37.62 -17.02 40.29
N PHE A 275 -38.45 -17.85 40.91
CA PHE A 275 -38.19 -18.82 41.98
C PHE A 275 -37.05 -19.82 41.73
N TYR A 276 -36.32 -20.14 42.81
CA TYR A 276 -35.39 -21.27 42.90
C TYR A 276 -35.84 -22.21 44.02
N THR A 277 -35.86 -23.53 43.77
CA THR A 277 -36.03 -24.56 44.80
C THR A 277 -34.64 -25.12 45.14
N PRO A 278 -34.19 -25.12 46.40
CA PRO A 278 -32.84 -25.56 46.74
C PRO A 278 -32.76 -27.07 46.99
N GLU A 279 -31.71 -27.72 46.46
CA GLU A 279 -31.28 -29.06 46.91
C GLU A 279 -30.24 -28.95 48.04
N PRO A 280 -30.23 -29.89 49.01
CA PRO A 280 -29.48 -29.73 50.25
C PRO A 280 -28.05 -30.28 50.19
N SER A 281 -27.15 -29.63 50.95
CA SER A 281 -25.75 -29.98 51.13
C SER A 281 -25.54 -31.36 51.81
N PRO A 282 -24.47 -32.11 51.48
CA PRO A 282 -24.20 -33.40 52.11
C PRO A 282 -23.38 -33.26 53.40
N SER A 283 -23.86 -33.91 54.47
CA SER A 283 -23.13 -34.15 55.72
C SER A 283 -22.59 -35.59 55.78
N SER A 284 -21.44 -35.73 56.43
CA SER A 284 -20.51 -36.86 56.53
C SER A 284 -20.92 -38.09 57.36
N ARG A 285 -20.22 -39.22 57.10
CA ARG A 285 -19.89 -40.39 58.00
C ARG A 285 -21.02 -41.43 58.25
N ASP A 286 -20.86 -42.76 58.29
CA ASP A 286 -19.73 -43.73 58.44
C ASP A 286 -20.12 -45.15 57.94
N SER A 287 -19.10 -45.93 57.50
CA SER A 287 -18.85 -47.41 57.62
C SER A 287 -19.86 -48.49 57.18
N ASP A 288 -19.46 -49.42 56.28
CA ASP A 288 -18.89 -50.77 56.60
C ASP A 288 -18.69 -51.69 55.36
N GLY A 289 -17.64 -52.55 55.36
CA GLY A 289 -17.66 -53.90 54.75
C GLY A 289 -17.07 -54.27 53.35
N SER A 290 -15.73 -54.43 53.27
CA SER A 290 -14.95 -55.55 52.65
C SER A 290 -15.07 -55.99 51.15
N GLU A 291 -14.02 -55.78 50.32
CA GLU A 291 -13.00 -56.77 49.84
C GLU A 291 -12.07 -56.16 48.73
N LYS A 292 -10.79 -56.60 48.69
CA LYS A 292 -9.58 -56.05 47.98
C LYS A 292 -9.24 -56.84 46.68
N PRO A 293 -8.13 -56.57 45.91
CA PRO A 293 -7.12 -55.48 45.94
C PRO A 293 -6.79 -54.83 44.55
N GLY A 294 -6.10 -53.68 44.52
CA GLY A 294 -5.43 -53.23 43.28
C GLY A 294 -4.73 -51.87 43.32
N ARG A 295 -3.47 -51.87 43.80
CA ARG A 295 -2.38 -50.89 43.54
C ARG A 295 -2.47 -49.46 44.13
N GLY A 296 -1.70 -49.28 45.23
CA GLY A 296 -0.70 -48.21 45.42
C GLY A 296 -1.16 -46.75 45.51
N GLY A 297 -1.12 -46.15 46.70
CA GLY A 297 -1.58 -44.79 46.96
C GLY A 297 -0.54 -43.66 46.84
N THR A 298 -1.11 -42.44 46.72
CA THR A 298 -0.77 -41.15 47.39
C THR A 298 0.64 -40.55 47.19
N PRO A 299 0.83 -39.25 47.49
CA PRO A 299 0.23 -38.00 46.97
C PRO A 299 1.33 -37.09 46.35
N MET A 300 1.06 -36.20 45.38
CA MET A 300 1.97 -35.06 45.14
C MET A 300 1.27 -33.88 44.45
N PHE A 301 1.49 -32.71 45.04
CA PHE A 301 1.63 -31.40 44.39
C PHE A 301 1.69 -31.47 42.86
N GLU A 302 0.66 -30.97 42.18
CA GLU A 302 0.78 -30.62 40.77
C GLU A 302 1.51 -29.28 40.70
N PHE A 303 2.81 -29.36 40.41
CA PHE A 303 3.61 -28.22 39.97
C PHE A 303 2.99 -27.68 38.68
N VAL A 304 2.51 -26.43 38.73
CA VAL A 304 2.35 -25.64 37.50
C VAL A 304 3.76 -25.37 37.01
N ASP A 305 4.10 -25.94 35.87
CA ASP A 305 5.43 -25.80 35.26
C ASP A 305 5.68 -24.31 34.96
N PRO A 306 6.71 -23.67 35.56
CA PRO A 306 7.08 -22.29 35.24
C PRO A 306 7.38 -22.11 33.74
N ASP A 307 7.75 -23.20 33.07
CA ASP A 307 8.09 -23.24 31.66
C ASP A 307 6.86 -23.06 30.74
N ILE A 308 5.64 -23.37 31.20
CA ILE A 308 4.41 -23.16 30.42
C ILE A 308 4.00 -21.68 30.47
N GLN A 309 4.15 -21.03 31.63
CA GLN A 309 3.90 -19.59 31.77
C GLN A 309 4.99 -18.77 31.04
N MET A 310 6.25 -19.21 31.10
CA MET A 310 7.37 -18.61 30.35
C MET A 310 7.24 -18.83 28.83
N ALA A 311 6.59 -19.91 28.36
CA ALA A 311 6.35 -20.16 26.95
C ALA A 311 5.21 -19.29 26.38
N GLU A 312 4.16 -19.01 27.18
CA GLU A 312 3.11 -18.06 26.81
C GLU A 312 3.63 -16.62 26.83
N ASP A 313 4.42 -16.23 27.84
CA ASP A 313 5.08 -14.91 27.86
C ASP A 313 6.13 -14.76 26.75
N SER A 314 6.76 -15.86 26.29
CA SER A 314 7.66 -15.88 25.13
C SER A 314 6.94 -15.71 23.78
N LEU A 315 5.63 -16.00 23.72
CA LEU A 315 4.80 -15.79 22.53
C LEU A 315 4.24 -14.35 22.47
N TYR A 316 4.10 -13.66 23.61
CA TYR A 316 3.78 -12.22 23.66
C TYR A 316 5.01 -11.30 23.57
N THR A 317 6.24 -11.79 23.80
CA THR A 317 7.48 -10.98 23.73
C THR A 317 8.16 -10.94 22.35
N LEU A 318 7.54 -11.53 21.31
CA LEU A 318 8.00 -11.40 19.91
C LEU A 318 7.10 -10.52 19.04
N GLU A 319 6.23 -9.70 19.64
CA GLU A 319 5.83 -8.46 18.99
C GLU A 319 7.09 -7.61 18.83
N VAL A 320 7.55 -7.46 17.59
CA VAL A 320 8.57 -6.47 17.25
C VAL A 320 8.03 -5.14 17.76
N ALA A 321 8.63 -4.62 18.82
CA ALA A 321 8.24 -3.33 19.38
C ALA A 321 8.05 -2.34 18.22
N PRO A 322 6.95 -1.56 18.19
CA PRO A 322 6.73 -0.61 17.11
C PRO A 322 8.01 0.22 16.95
N PRO A 323 8.50 0.41 15.71
CA PRO A 323 9.75 1.12 15.49
C PRO A 323 9.69 2.45 16.22
N ASP A 324 10.80 2.82 16.86
CA ASP A 324 10.89 4.09 17.59
C ASP A 324 10.36 5.21 16.67
N PRO A 325 9.31 5.96 17.08
CA PRO A 325 8.74 7.04 16.29
C PRO A 325 9.77 8.10 15.90
N SER A 326 10.90 8.17 16.61
CA SER A 326 12.02 9.05 16.31
C SER A 326 12.84 8.63 15.07
N SER A 327 12.68 7.39 14.62
CA SER A 327 13.42 6.80 13.49
C SER A 327 12.66 6.94 12.16
N PRO A 328 13.12 7.81 11.24
CA PRO A 328 12.47 7.93 9.94
C PRO A 328 12.64 6.65 9.12
N ARG A 329 11.58 6.24 8.43
CA ARG A 329 11.68 5.22 7.40
C ARG A 329 12.13 5.85 6.10
N ARG A 330 13.10 5.24 5.45
CA ARG A 330 13.47 5.66 4.10
C ARG A 330 12.48 5.09 3.10
N VAL A 331 11.95 5.96 2.24
CA VAL A 331 10.97 5.61 1.23
C VAL A 331 11.39 6.17 -0.13
N PHE A 332 11.08 5.45 -1.19
CA PHE A 332 11.49 5.78 -2.56
C PHE A 332 10.24 5.99 -3.42
N LEU A 333 10.01 7.25 -3.80
CA LEU A 333 8.74 7.71 -4.37
C LEU A 333 8.92 8.30 -5.76
N GLU A 334 7.85 8.42 -6.54
CA GLU A 334 7.93 9.09 -7.84
C GLU A 334 7.97 10.62 -7.67
N VAL A 335 8.88 11.28 -8.38
CA VAL A 335 9.04 12.74 -8.38
C VAL A 335 8.93 13.28 -9.80
N SER A 336 8.08 14.27 -9.99
CA SER A 336 8.04 15.09 -11.21
C SER A 336 9.04 16.24 -11.13
N HIS A 337 9.90 16.37 -12.14
CA HIS A 337 10.85 17.46 -12.30
C HIS A 337 10.74 18.06 -13.71
N LYS A 338 11.28 19.27 -13.94
CA LYS A 338 11.22 19.96 -15.25
C LYS A 338 11.73 19.13 -16.43
N ASP A 339 12.63 18.18 -16.16
CA ASP A 339 13.27 17.32 -17.16
C ASP A 339 12.53 15.99 -17.39
N GLY A 340 11.47 15.69 -16.63
CA GLY A 340 10.73 14.42 -16.73
C GLY A 340 10.26 13.86 -15.39
N LEU A 341 9.75 12.62 -15.43
CA LEU A 341 9.33 11.85 -14.25
C LEU A 341 10.47 10.94 -13.80
N PHE A 342 10.77 10.96 -12.50
CA PHE A 342 11.85 10.20 -11.89
C PHE A 342 11.24 9.26 -10.82
N PRO A 343 11.13 7.95 -11.10
CA PRO A 343 10.65 6.99 -10.12
C PRO A 343 11.70 6.74 -9.03
N MET A 344 11.26 6.27 -7.87
CA MET A 344 12.14 5.75 -6.80
C MET A 344 13.16 6.77 -6.29
N MET A 345 12.75 8.03 -6.16
CA MET A 345 13.58 9.07 -5.58
C MET A 345 13.52 9.03 -4.05
N PRO A 346 14.66 9.22 -3.36
CA PRO A 346 14.77 9.01 -1.92
C PRO A 346 14.11 10.13 -1.11
N HIS A 347 13.31 9.74 -0.11
CA HIS A 347 12.66 10.59 0.88
C HIS A 347 12.79 9.96 2.27
N SER A 348 12.72 10.77 3.32
CA SER A 348 12.56 10.28 4.70
C SER A 348 11.10 10.48 5.12
N MET A 349 10.46 9.40 5.58
CA MET A 349 9.09 9.37 6.10
C MET A 349 9.14 9.32 7.63
N TYR A 350 8.61 10.38 8.25
CA TYR A 350 8.38 10.43 9.69
C TYR A 350 6.90 10.17 9.95
N CYS A 351 6.60 9.20 10.79
CA CYS A 351 5.24 8.90 11.23
C CYS A 351 5.14 9.18 12.72
N LEU A 352 4.46 10.26 13.05
CA LEU A 352 4.31 10.76 14.42
C LEU A 352 2.89 10.42 14.89
N PRO A 353 2.71 9.37 15.72
CA PRO A 353 1.38 9.00 16.22
C PRO A 353 0.88 10.09 17.17
N LEU A 354 -0.25 10.73 16.84
CA LEU A 354 -0.84 11.76 17.70
C LEU A 354 -1.69 11.12 18.79
N TRP A 355 -2.50 10.14 18.41
CA TRP A 355 -3.33 9.27 19.24
C TRP A 355 -3.55 7.94 18.52
N PRO A 356 -4.03 6.87 19.19
CA PRO A 356 -4.47 5.67 18.49
C PRO A 356 -5.45 6.01 17.34
N GLY A 357 -5.12 5.57 16.13
CA GLY A 357 -5.89 5.88 14.92
C GLY A 357 -5.76 7.31 14.37
N ILE A 358 -4.89 8.18 14.91
CA ILE A 358 -4.58 9.49 14.30
C ILE A 358 -3.06 9.66 14.19
N THR A 359 -2.55 9.79 12.97
CA THR A 359 -1.11 9.89 12.69
C THR A 359 -0.79 11.10 11.82
N LEU A 360 0.25 11.84 12.20
CA LEU A 360 0.86 12.86 11.35
C LEU A 360 2.01 12.23 10.56
N VAL A 361 2.01 12.41 9.25
CA VAL A 361 3.08 11.95 8.38
C VAL A 361 3.79 13.14 7.76
N LEU A 362 5.12 13.18 7.89
CA LEU A 362 5.99 14.17 7.25
C LEU A 362 6.91 13.45 6.26
N LEU A 363 7.00 13.98 5.03
CA LEU A 363 7.96 13.52 4.03
C LEU A 363 8.99 14.61 3.81
N THR A 364 10.26 14.27 4.00
CA THR A 364 11.38 15.18 3.77
C THR A 364 12.19 14.82 2.55
N LYS A 365 12.78 15.85 1.94
CA LYS A 365 13.76 15.74 0.86
C LYS A 365 15.13 15.42 1.44
N ILE A 366 15.79 14.42 0.88
CA ILE A 366 17.17 14.11 1.24
C ILE A 366 18.13 15.11 0.55
N PRO A 367 19.11 15.70 1.27
CA PRO A 367 20.06 16.67 0.73
C PRO A 367 20.81 16.20 -0.52
N SER A 368 21.15 14.91 -0.59
CA SER A 368 21.89 14.28 -1.69
C SER A 368 21.00 13.79 -2.84
N SER A 369 19.71 14.15 -2.88
CA SER A 369 18.75 13.73 -3.92
C SER A 369 19.20 14.01 -5.37
N ALA A 370 20.07 15.00 -5.61
CA ALA A 370 20.64 15.27 -6.94
C ALA A 370 21.49 14.10 -7.48
N VAL A 371 22.12 13.33 -6.59
CA VAL A 371 22.88 12.12 -6.94
C VAL A 371 21.92 11.05 -7.49
N ALA A 372 20.77 10.84 -6.85
CA ALA A 372 19.76 9.88 -7.30
C ALA A 372 19.24 10.22 -8.71
N ILE A 373 18.92 11.49 -8.97
CA ILE A 373 18.48 11.93 -10.31
C ILE A 373 19.56 11.65 -11.37
N SER A 374 20.83 11.90 -11.03
CA SER A 374 21.95 11.64 -11.93
C SER A 374 22.12 10.15 -12.22
N VAL A 375 22.07 9.30 -11.19
CA VAL A 375 22.11 7.83 -11.32
C VAL A 375 20.98 7.34 -12.22
N TYR A 376 19.74 7.79 -12.00
CA TYR A 376 18.61 7.39 -12.84
C TYR A 376 18.82 7.77 -14.30
N LYS A 377 19.28 9.01 -14.59
CA LYS A 377 19.57 9.46 -15.96
C LYS A 377 20.63 8.57 -16.63
N PHE A 378 21.66 8.14 -15.89
CA PHE A 378 22.66 7.21 -16.42
C PHE A 378 22.10 5.81 -16.64
N LEU A 379 21.31 5.28 -15.70
CA LEU A 379 20.65 3.98 -15.85
C LEU A 379 19.75 3.96 -17.10
N GLU A 380 18.93 5.00 -17.28
CA GLU A 380 18.07 5.13 -18.46
C GLU A 380 18.90 5.18 -19.76
N ALA A 381 20.01 5.92 -19.75
CA ALA A 381 20.91 6.02 -20.89
C ALA A 381 21.58 4.68 -21.26
N PHE A 382 22.06 3.92 -20.26
CA PHE A 382 22.63 2.59 -20.48
C PHE A 382 21.56 1.58 -20.90
N THR A 383 20.32 1.72 -20.44
CA THR A 383 19.18 0.90 -20.89
C THR A 383 18.85 1.17 -22.36
N LYS A 384 18.77 2.43 -22.77
CA LYS A 384 18.62 2.82 -24.19
C LYS A 384 19.78 2.35 -25.05
N LEU A 385 21.00 2.31 -24.49
CA LEU A 385 22.16 1.77 -25.19
C LEU A 385 22.04 0.25 -25.38
N GLU A 386 21.76 -0.49 -24.32
CA GLU A 386 21.63 -1.96 -24.36
C GLU A 386 20.58 -2.42 -25.37
N ASN A 387 19.39 -1.80 -25.38
CA ASN A 387 18.32 -2.16 -26.32
C ASN A 387 18.77 -1.97 -27.77
N ARG A 388 19.47 -0.87 -28.07
CA ARG A 388 20.01 -0.64 -29.42
C ARG A 388 21.08 -1.64 -29.82
N LEU A 389 21.94 -2.06 -28.87
CA LEU A 389 22.95 -3.09 -29.13
C LEU A 389 22.28 -4.44 -29.43
N ARG A 390 21.16 -4.74 -28.75
CA ARG A 390 20.36 -5.95 -28.96
C ARG A 390 19.73 -5.98 -30.36
N ASP A 391 19.15 -4.84 -30.78
CA ASP A 391 18.43 -4.68 -32.06
C ASP A 391 19.35 -4.56 -33.29
N GLY A 392 20.67 -4.37 -33.11
CA GLY A 392 21.64 -4.48 -34.21
C GLY A 392 21.53 -3.44 -35.34
N GLN A 393 20.88 -2.29 -35.13
CA GLN A 393 20.70 -1.26 -36.17
C GLN A 393 22.01 -0.54 -36.52
N GLY A 394 22.72 -1.06 -37.53
CA GLY A 394 23.74 -0.35 -38.30
C GLY A 394 23.12 0.45 -39.45
N GLY A 395 22.85 1.74 -39.25
CA GLY A 395 22.47 2.64 -40.35
C GLY A 395 21.91 3.99 -39.91
N SER A 396 22.59 5.08 -40.29
CA SER A 396 22.26 6.53 -40.16
C SER A 396 21.88 7.11 -38.78
N ALA A 397 21.31 6.35 -37.85
CA ALA A 397 21.04 6.77 -36.46
C ALA A 397 22.30 6.79 -35.57
N VAL A 398 23.38 6.16 -36.05
CA VAL A 398 24.69 6.03 -35.39
C VAL A 398 25.41 7.39 -35.24
N ALA A 399 25.22 8.32 -36.19
CA ALA A 399 25.87 9.63 -36.15
C ALA A 399 25.25 10.59 -35.11
N ARG A 400 23.91 10.56 -34.92
CA ARG A 400 23.26 11.31 -33.83
C ARG A 400 23.46 10.66 -32.46
N SER A 401 23.68 9.34 -32.41
CA SER A 401 23.91 8.61 -31.15
C SER A 401 25.33 8.75 -30.59
N GLN A 402 26.33 8.90 -31.46
CA GLN A 402 27.71 9.22 -31.06
C GLN A 402 27.76 10.53 -30.26
N LEU A 403 27.00 11.56 -30.67
CA LEU A 403 26.94 12.84 -29.94
C LEU A 403 26.39 12.67 -28.51
N ASN A 404 25.29 11.91 -28.33
CA ASN A 404 24.69 11.68 -27.01
C ASN A 404 25.59 10.82 -26.10
N ILE A 405 26.33 9.84 -26.65
CA ILE A 405 27.21 8.98 -25.84
C ILE A 405 28.48 9.69 -25.39
N HIS A 406 29.00 10.63 -26.20
CA HIS A 406 30.09 11.52 -25.80
C HIS A 406 29.64 12.48 -24.69
N ASP A 407 28.40 12.97 -24.72
CA ASP A 407 27.83 13.78 -23.64
C ASP A 407 27.66 12.98 -22.35
N ILE A 408 27.14 11.74 -22.44
CA ILE A 408 27.05 10.83 -21.29
C ILE A 408 28.44 10.55 -20.72
N ARG A 409 29.44 10.30 -21.58
CA ARG A 409 30.83 10.09 -21.18
C ARG A 409 31.35 11.28 -20.36
N ASN A 410 31.21 12.50 -20.89
CA ASN A 410 31.69 13.71 -20.21
C ASN A 410 30.95 13.96 -18.88
N LYS A 411 29.63 13.73 -18.84
CA LYS A 411 28.81 13.88 -17.62
C LYS A 411 29.16 12.83 -16.58
N LEU A 412 29.37 11.58 -16.99
CA LEU A 412 29.72 10.47 -16.10
C LEU A 412 31.15 10.61 -15.56
N ASP A 413 32.12 11.03 -16.39
CA ASP A 413 33.48 11.33 -15.92
C ASP A 413 33.47 12.45 -14.86
N LYS A 414 32.64 13.49 -15.02
CA LYS A 414 32.44 14.54 -14.01
C LYS A 414 31.76 14.01 -12.75
N PHE A 415 30.75 13.15 -12.91
CA PHE A 415 30.01 12.55 -11.81
C PHE A 415 30.91 11.65 -10.95
N ILE A 416 31.69 10.75 -11.56
CA ILE A 416 32.63 9.87 -10.84
C ILE A 416 33.68 10.69 -10.09
N LYS A 417 34.19 11.78 -10.70
CA LYS A 417 35.11 12.71 -10.02
C LYS A 417 34.46 13.40 -8.82
N ALA A 418 33.17 13.74 -8.92
CA ALA A 418 32.44 14.43 -7.86
C ALA A 418 32.08 13.52 -6.67
N LEU A 419 31.96 12.20 -6.88
CA LEU A 419 31.75 11.23 -5.79
C LEU A 419 32.99 11.09 -4.89
N GLY A 420 34.18 11.44 -5.40
CA GLY A 420 35.46 11.31 -4.69
C GLY A 420 35.93 9.85 -4.58
N PRO A 421 37.25 9.60 -4.43
CA PRO A 421 37.81 8.24 -4.38
C PRO A 421 37.70 7.55 -3.01
N SER A 422 37.04 8.19 -2.03
CA SER A 422 37.11 7.78 -0.62
C SER A 422 36.31 6.52 -0.29
N GLU A 423 35.52 6.00 -1.24
CA GLU A 423 34.58 4.89 -1.00
C GLU A 423 34.83 3.72 -1.96
N LEU A 424 34.87 2.49 -1.44
CA LEU A 424 35.20 1.27 -2.21
C LEU A 424 34.36 1.11 -3.50
N GLN A 425 33.07 1.44 -3.44
CA GLN A 425 32.17 1.31 -4.61
C GLN A 425 32.44 2.39 -5.68
N SER A 426 32.90 3.58 -5.28
CA SER A 426 33.31 4.62 -6.24
C SER A 426 34.52 4.19 -7.07
N ALA A 427 35.47 3.47 -6.46
CA ALA A 427 36.62 2.89 -7.13
C ALA A 427 36.22 1.75 -8.06
N GLN A 428 35.28 0.88 -7.63
CA GLN A 428 34.71 -0.16 -8.49
C GLN A 428 33.99 0.42 -9.71
N LEU A 429 33.16 1.46 -9.52
CA LEU A 429 32.49 2.16 -10.61
C LEU A 429 33.51 2.77 -11.58
N GLN A 430 34.59 3.39 -11.07
CA GLN A 430 35.64 3.96 -11.89
C GLN A 430 36.35 2.88 -12.74
N ASN A 431 36.66 1.73 -12.15
CA ASN A 431 37.29 0.60 -12.85
C ASN A 431 36.38 0.08 -13.97
N VAL A 432 35.12 -0.24 -13.68
CA VAL A 432 34.16 -0.72 -14.68
C VAL A 432 33.94 0.30 -15.79
N TRP A 433 33.89 1.59 -15.44
CA TRP A 433 33.79 2.66 -16.43
C TRP A 433 35.03 2.77 -17.32
N THR A 434 36.24 2.58 -16.77
CA THR A 434 37.46 2.56 -17.59
C THR A 434 37.51 1.37 -18.54
N GLU A 435 37.08 0.19 -18.11
CA GLU A 435 37.00 -1.00 -18.96
C GLU A 435 35.96 -0.82 -20.07
N PHE A 436 34.79 -0.27 -19.74
CA PHE A 436 33.78 0.11 -20.72
C PHE A 436 34.36 1.10 -21.75
N LYS A 437 35.08 2.14 -21.29
CA LYS A 437 35.69 3.13 -22.20
C LYS A 437 36.71 2.50 -23.13
N ASN A 438 37.56 1.61 -22.62
CA ASN A 438 38.58 0.93 -23.41
C ASN A 438 37.95 0.06 -24.50
N ARG A 439 36.82 -0.59 -24.25
CA ARG A 439 36.15 -1.43 -25.26
C ARG A 439 35.30 -0.62 -26.24
N ALA A 440 34.57 0.38 -25.76
CA ALA A 440 33.64 1.17 -26.56
C ALA A 440 34.34 2.23 -27.43
N PHE A 441 35.47 2.80 -26.98
CA PHE A 441 36.12 3.93 -27.65
C PHE A 441 37.56 3.66 -28.11
N ALA A 442 38.13 2.47 -27.93
CA ALA A 442 39.47 2.17 -28.46
C ALA A 442 39.49 2.15 -29.99
N ARG A 443 40.57 2.70 -30.57
CA ARG A 443 40.83 2.61 -32.01
C ARG A 443 41.18 1.16 -32.37
N GLY A 444 40.29 0.49 -33.12
CA GLY A 444 40.44 -0.91 -33.53
C GLY A 444 39.78 -1.94 -32.59
N GLY A 445 39.03 -1.50 -31.57
CA GLY A 445 38.22 -2.39 -30.72
C GLY A 445 36.88 -2.82 -31.35
N PRO A 446 36.10 -3.68 -30.69
CA PRO A 446 34.81 -4.18 -31.20
C PRO A 446 33.75 -3.08 -31.39
N GLY A 447 33.99 -1.86 -30.88
CA GLY A 447 33.09 -0.72 -31.01
C GLY A 447 31.77 -0.96 -30.29
N PHE A 448 30.70 -0.32 -30.77
CA PHE A 448 29.35 -0.52 -30.24
C PHE A 448 28.71 -1.82 -30.78
N SER A 449 29.26 -2.97 -30.39
CA SER A 449 28.76 -4.32 -30.73
C SER A 449 27.95 -4.95 -29.59
N LYS A 450 27.32 -6.11 -29.87
CA LYS A 450 26.62 -6.92 -28.85
C LYS A 450 27.54 -7.35 -27.69
N ASP A 451 28.85 -7.38 -27.88
CA ASP A 451 29.84 -7.75 -26.86
C ASP A 451 29.93 -6.73 -25.72
N LEU A 452 29.38 -5.52 -25.89
CA LEU A 452 29.28 -4.51 -24.84
C LEU A 452 28.06 -4.69 -23.91
N ILE A 453 27.11 -5.57 -24.24
CA ILE A 453 25.90 -5.77 -23.43
C ILE A 453 26.24 -6.18 -21.98
N PRO A 454 27.15 -7.15 -21.71
CA PRO A 454 27.52 -7.50 -20.34
C PRO A 454 28.13 -6.33 -19.56
N TRP A 455 28.88 -5.46 -20.24
CA TRP A 455 29.47 -4.26 -19.65
C TRP A 455 28.43 -3.20 -19.31
N CYS A 456 27.39 -3.06 -20.14
CA CYS A 456 26.24 -2.21 -19.85
C CYS A 456 25.52 -2.73 -18.59
N LYS A 457 25.26 -4.03 -18.49
CA LYS A 457 24.65 -4.65 -17.30
C LYS A 457 25.49 -4.41 -16.05
N ASN A 458 26.80 -4.68 -16.10
CA ASN A 458 27.70 -4.44 -14.97
C ASN A 458 27.71 -2.96 -14.55
N MET A 459 27.79 -2.03 -15.51
CA MET A 459 27.73 -0.60 -15.22
C MET A 459 26.44 -0.19 -14.51
N LYS A 460 25.30 -0.74 -14.93
CA LYS A 460 24.03 -0.49 -14.26
C LYS A 460 24.02 -1.04 -12.83
N THR A 461 24.52 -2.25 -12.61
CA THR A 461 24.69 -2.83 -11.26
C THR A 461 25.57 -1.95 -10.37
N GLN A 462 26.70 -1.43 -10.87
CA GLN A 462 27.55 -0.52 -10.10
C GLN A 462 26.86 0.81 -9.78
N LEU A 463 26.09 1.37 -10.73
CA LEU A 463 25.29 2.59 -10.50
C LEU A 463 24.21 2.38 -9.43
N CYS A 464 23.52 1.24 -9.45
CA CYS A 464 22.60 0.84 -8.38
C CYS A 464 23.34 0.63 -7.04
N GLY A 465 24.58 0.15 -7.08
CA GLY A 465 25.48 0.05 -5.93
C GLY A 465 25.73 1.42 -5.28
N ILE A 466 26.18 2.41 -6.05
CA ILE A 466 26.38 3.79 -5.56
C ILE A 466 25.10 4.33 -4.92
N TYR A 467 23.96 4.14 -5.59
CA TYR A 467 22.67 4.56 -5.04
C TYR A 467 22.37 3.89 -3.69
N ARG A 468 22.58 2.57 -3.59
CA ARG A 468 22.44 1.83 -2.34
C ARG A 468 23.35 2.37 -1.23
N GLN A 469 24.59 2.72 -1.54
CA GLN A 469 25.50 3.30 -0.57
C GLN A 469 25.03 4.66 -0.08
N CYS A 470 24.63 5.54 -1.00
CA CYS A 470 24.19 6.89 -0.66
C CYS A 470 22.85 6.92 0.12
N PHE A 471 21.97 5.95 -0.13
CA PHE A 471 20.59 6.04 0.33
C PHE A 471 20.09 4.83 1.12
N LEU A 472 20.68 3.65 1.11
CA LEU A 472 20.17 2.50 1.90
C LEU A 472 21.08 2.10 3.05
N THR A 473 22.38 2.31 2.91
CA THR A 473 23.35 1.95 3.96
C THR A 473 23.43 3.10 4.95
N ASP A 474 23.17 2.87 6.24
CA ASP A 474 23.52 3.84 7.28
C ASP A 474 25.06 3.91 7.33
N SER A 475 25.64 4.93 6.70
CA SER A 475 27.05 5.25 6.86
C SER A 475 27.32 5.55 8.34
N GLY A 476 28.32 4.88 8.91
CA GLY A 476 28.56 4.81 10.36
C GLY A 476 28.79 6.14 11.11
N PRO A 477 29.28 6.08 12.36
CA PRO A 477 29.19 7.15 13.38
C PRO A 477 29.93 8.47 13.08
N ALA A 478 30.59 8.61 11.93
CA ALA A 478 31.29 9.84 11.52
C ALA A 478 30.39 10.85 10.77
N ASP A 479 29.22 10.42 10.28
CA ASP A 479 28.19 11.29 9.70
C ASP A 479 26.96 11.16 10.63
N ALA A 480 26.82 12.08 11.58
CA ALA A 480 25.64 12.10 12.44
C ALA A 480 24.37 12.01 11.57
N PRO A 481 23.37 11.20 11.94
CA PRO A 481 22.19 11.00 11.12
C PRO A 481 21.58 12.37 10.77
N ARG A 482 21.64 12.76 9.49
CA ARG A 482 21.02 13.97 8.95
C ARG A 482 19.51 13.78 8.91
N ARG A 483 18.92 13.71 10.10
CA ARG A 483 17.51 13.47 10.37
C ARG A 483 16.98 14.70 11.10
N LEU A 484 15.67 14.94 11.05
CA LEU A 484 15.04 15.95 11.89
C LEU A 484 15.36 15.64 13.36
N SER A 485 15.80 16.65 14.12
CA SER A 485 16.07 16.45 15.56
C SER A 485 14.84 15.88 16.27
N THR A 486 15.04 14.99 17.24
CA THR A 486 13.93 14.42 18.02
C THR A 486 13.11 15.53 18.70
N ALA A 487 13.76 16.60 19.15
CA ALA A 487 13.09 17.79 19.69
C ALA A 487 12.15 18.48 18.68
N LEU A 488 12.54 18.58 17.40
CA LEU A 488 11.65 19.11 16.35
C LEU A 488 10.48 18.16 16.05
N GLN A 489 10.71 16.84 16.10
CA GLN A 489 9.67 15.84 15.90
C GLN A 489 8.63 15.89 17.04
N GLU A 490 9.07 15.92 18.29
CA GLU A 490 8.21 16.07 19.47
C GLU A 490 7.45 17.39 19.43
N ARG A 491 8.12 18.50 19.11
CA ARG A 491 7.46 19.80 18.97
C ARG A 491 6.40 19.78 17.87
N ALA A 492 6.69 19.17 16.72
CA ALA A 492 5.72 19.02 15.65
C ALA A 492 4.48 18.24 16.13
N GLN A 493 4.70 17.12 16.82
CA GLN A 493 3.65 16.29 17.39
C GLN A 493 2.77 17.08 18.37
N THR A 494 3.37 17.79 19.34
CA THR A 494 2.66 18.62 20.32
C THR A 494 1.82 19.71 19.64
N MET A 495 2.40 20.41 18.65
CA MET A 495 1.70 21.46 17.91
C MET A 495 0.43 20.94 17.21
N VAL A 496 0.49 19.76 16.59
CA VAL A 496 -0.70 19.18 15.94
C VAL A 496 -1.68 18.62 16.97
N GLN A 497 -1.20 18.02 18.06
CA GLN A 497 -2.06 17.55 19.16
C GLN A 497 -2.87 18.70 19.76
N GLU A 498 -2.23 19.82 20.11
CA GLU A 498 -2.92 21.01 20.64
C GLU A 498 -3.98 21.53 19.66
N LYS A 499 -3.69 21.50 18.36
CA LYS A 499 -4.62 21.99 17.34
C LYS A 499 -5.84 21.09 17.14
N LEU A 500 -5.70 19.78 17.39
CA LEU A 500 -6.73 18.76 17.10
C LEU A 500 -7.40 18.17 18.34
N ILE A 501 -6.97 18.50 19.56
CA ILE A 501 -7.46 17.87 20.79
C ILE A 501 -8.98 17.93 20.92
N ASP A 502 -9.60 19.08 20.66
CA ASP A 502 -11.05 19.27 20.72
C ASP A 502 -11.81 18.48 19.64
N TRP A 503 -11.11 18.05 18.59
CA TRP A 503 -11.66 17.32 17.45
C TRP A 503 -11.35 15.83 17.48
N LYS A 504 -10.53 15.35 18.42
CA LYS A 504 -10.02 13.97 18.47
C LYS A 504 -11.16 12.95 18.37
N ASP A 505 -12.09 12.98 19.33
CA ASP A 505 -13.16 11.98 19.41
C ASP A 505 -14.12 12.09 18.23
N PHE A 506 -14.40 13.33 17.79
CA PHE A 506 -15.18 13.59 16.60
C PHE A 506 -14.56 12.95 15.35
N LEU A 507 -13.24 13.12 15.15
CA LEU A 507 -12.53 12.58 14.00
C LEU A 507 -12.51 11.05 14.01
N LEU A 508 -12.29 10.42 15.16
CA LEU A 508 -12.30 8.96 15.31
C LEU A 508 -13.68 8.35 15.02
N VAL A 509 -14.76 9.00 15.46
CA VAL A 509 -16.13 8.55 15.12
C VAL A 509 -16.43 8.79 13.65
N LYS A 510 -16.00 9.93 13.11
CA LYS A 510 -16.25 10.32 11.73
C LYS A 510 -15.51 9.43 10.74
N SER A 511 -14.31 8.99 11.04
CA SER A 511 -13.60 8.05 10.18
C SER A 511 -14.28 6.70 10.12
N LYS A 512 -14.75 6.16 11.25
CA LYS A 512 -15.37 4.84 11.32
C LYS A 512 -16.75 4.80 10.64
N ARG A 513 -17.60 5.79 10.91
CA ARG A 513 -18.99 5.74 10.43
C ARG A 513 -19.20 6.46 9.09
N ASN A 514 -18.18 7.18 8.61
CA ASN A 514 -18.29 8.19 7.53
C ASN A 514 -19.62 8.96 7.56
N ILE A 515 -20.18 9.16 8.77
CA ILE A 515 -21.44 9.83 8.98
C ILE A 515 -21.12 11.28 8.68
N THR A 516 -21.54 11.69 7.49
CA THR A 516 -21.85 13.08 7.33
C THR A 516 -22.95 13.43 8.33
N MET A 517 -22.67 14.43 9.17
CA MET A 517 -23.61 15.15 10.05
C MET A 517 -23.76 14.61 11.47
N VAL A 518 -22.99 15.19 12.40
CA VAL A 518 -23.54 15.52 13.72
C VAL A 518 -23.77 17.03 13.73
N SER A 519 -25.02 17.45 13.66
CA SER A 519 -25.42 18.76 14.16
C SER A 519 -25.43 18.68 15.69
N TYR A 520 -24.51 19.36 16.37
CA TYR A 520 -24.70 19.63 17.79
C TYR A 520 -25.88 20.58 17.97
N PRO A 521 -26.87 20.29 18.84
CA PRO A 521 -27.94 21.20 19.18
C PRO A 521 -27.44 22.20 20.24
N LEU A 522 -26.46 23.05 19.89
CA LEU A 522 -26.22 24.26 20.68
C LEU A 522 -27.17 25.34 20.19
N SER A 523 -28.34 25.39 20.83
CA SER A 523 -29.26 26.53 20.95
C SER A 523 -29.20 27.55 19.81
N LYS A 524 -30.12 27.39 18.84
CA LYS A 524 -30.48 28.43 17.85
C LYS A 524 -30.90 29.78 18.48
N THR A 525 -31.04 29.85 19.80
CA THR A 525 -31.45 31.04 20.54
C THR A 525 -30.26 31.93 20.94
N LEU A 526 -29.04 31.38 21.14
CA LEU A 526 -27.89 32.21 21.56
C LEU A 526 -27.23 32.96 20.39
N TYR A 527 -27.20 32.36 19.20
CA TYR A 527 -26.56 32.97 18.02
C TYR A 527 -27.30 34.20 17.48
N ARG A 528 -28.64 34.27 17.64
CA ARG A 528 -29.42 35.46 17.25
C ARG A 528 -29.24 36.65 18.20
N VAL A 529 -28.83 36.41 19.44
CA VAL A 529 -28.65 37.48 20.44
C VAL A 529 -27.25 38.12 20.32
N ILE A 530 -26.23 37.36 19.94
CA ILE A 530 -24.84 37.86 19.87
C ILE A 530 -24.52 38.51 18.51
N PHE A 531 -25.14 38.08 17.40
CA PHE A 531 -24.81 38.57 16.05
C PHE A 531 -25.89 39.47 15.41
N GLY A 532 -26.85 39.96 16.19
CA GLY A 532 -27.95 40.82 15.72
C GLY A 532 -27.61 42.26 15.35
N LEU A 533 -26.34 42.63 15.13
CA LEU A 533 -25.95 44.03 14.89
C LEU A 533 -24.95 44.30 13.77
N ARG A 534 -24.71 43.34 12.87
CA ARG A 534 -24.02 43.62 11.59
C ARG A 534 -24.69 42.91 10.42
N THR A 535 -25.83 43.44 10.02
CA THR A 535 -26.33 43.28 8.66
C THR A 535 -26.47 44.67 8.08
N LEU A 536 -25.52 45.06 7.24
CA LEU A 536 -25.67 45.98 6.10
C LEU A 536 -24.29 46.12 5.46
N LEU A 537 -24.22 45.86 4.15
CA LEU A 537 -23.04 45.90 3.28
C LEU A 537 -22.17 44.63 3.31
N PHE A 538 -22.57 43.63 2.52
CA PHE A 538 -21.79 43.08 1.41
C PHE A 538 -22.62 41.95 0.78
N SER A 539 -23.18 42.25 -0.39
CA SER A 539 -23.95 41.32 -1.20
C SER A 539 -22.99 40.58 -2.13
N ASN A 540 -22.89 39.25 -1.96
CA ASN A 540 -22.58 38.21 -2.95
C ASN A 540 -22.18 36.93 -2.19
N HIS A 541 -23.17 36.24 -1.62
CA HIS A 541 -22.97 34.94 -1.00
C HIS A 541 -23.21 33.82 -2.03
N THR A 542 -22.13 33.20 -2.52
CA THR A 542 -22.12 31.81 -2.97
C THR A 542 -22.32 30.93 -1.76
N LEU A 543 -23.48 30.30 -1.65
CA LEU A 543 -23.84 29.41 -0.55
C LEU A 543 -23.09 28.08 -0.72
N HIS A 544 -21.91 27.94 -0.10
CA HIS A 544 -21.20 26.66 0.02
C HIS A 544 -22.14 25.63 0.69
N ARG A 545 -22.69 24.69 -0.09
CA ARG A 545 -23.52 23.60 0.44
C ARG A 545 -22.60 22.56 1.10
N SER A 546 -22.75 22.41 2.42
CA SER A 546 -22.14 21.34 3.20
C SER A 546 -22.69 19.98 2.74
N TRP A 547 -21.79 19.09 2.32
CA TRP A 547 -22.05 17.74 1.82
C TRP A 547 -22.66 16.81 2.89
N ARG A 548 -23.67 16.02 2.50
CA ARG A 548 -24.36 15.04 3.35
C ARG A 548 -24.58 13.71 2.62
N SER A 549 -23.73 12.71 2.86
CA SER A 549 -23.82 11.34 2.34
C SER A 549 -25.17 10.69 2.68
N SER A 550 -25.63 10.79 3.93
CA SER A 550 -26.90 10.18 4.34
C SER A 550 -28.10 10.84 3.64
N GLN A 551 -28.02 12.14 3.31
CA GLN A 551 -29.08 12.82 2.54
C GLN A 551 -29.02 12.46 1.04
N VAL A 552 -27.86 12.05 0.50
CA VAL A 552 -27.74 11.58 -0.89
C VAL A 552 -28.46 10.26 -1.07
N VAL A 553 -28.32 9.30 -0.14
CA VAL A 553 -29.04 8.02 -0.21
C VAL A 553 -30.55 8.23 -0.03
N GLU A 554 -30.95 9.12 0.88
CA GLU A 554 -32.36 9.50 1.06
C GLU A 554 -32.97 10.20 -0.18
N ASP A 555 -32.17 10.97 -0.92
CA ASP A 555 -32.59 11.68 -2.14
C ASP A 555 -32.86 10.73 -3.33
N TYR A 556 -32.35 9.49 -3.31
CA TYR A 556 -32.42 8.54 -4.42
C TYR A 556 -33.11 7.23 -4.01
N PRO A 557 -34.41 7.07 -4.29
CA PRO A 557 -35.16 5.89 -3.84
C PRO A 557 -34.56 4.59 -4.38
N GLY A 558 -34.31 3.66 -3.46
CA GLY A 558 -33.73 2.35 -3.75
C GLY A 558 -32.23 2.35 -4.01
N LEU A 559 -31.52 3.47 -3.89
CA LEU A 559 -30.05 3.48 -3.81
C LEU A 559 -29.62 2.88 -2.46
N ILE A 560 -28.70 1.93 -2.50
CA ILE A 560 -28.18 1.23 -1.31
C ILE A 560 -26.77 1.71 -1.02
N HIS A 561 -25.94 1.80 -2.05
CA HIS A 561 -24.55 2.19 -1.90
C HIS A 561 -23.99 2.77 -3.20
N PHE A 562 -22.98 3.63 -3.09
CA PHE A 562 -22.23 4.11 -4.24
C PHE A 562 -20.75 4.33 -3.88
N ILE A 563 -19.88 4.16 -4.86
CA ILE A 563 -18.49 4.55 -4.79
C ILE A 563 -18.20 5.44 -5.98
N CYS A 564 -17.75 6.66 -5.71
CA CYS A 564 -17.37 7.59 -6.74
C CYS A 564 -15.89 7.97 -6.60
N VAL A 565 -15.15 7.89 -7.70
CA VAL A 565 -13.70 8.10 -7.72
C VAL A 565 -13.34 9.09 -8.80
N ASP A 566 -12.62 10.14 -8.42
CA ASP A 566 -11.84 10.96 -9.35
C ASP A 566 -10.49 10.27 -9.53
N ARG A 567 -10.29 9.62 -10.68
CA ARG A 567 -9.06 8.88 -11.00
C ARG A 567 -7.91 9.79 -11.44
N THR A 568 -8.19 11.07 -11.69
CA THR A 568 -7.17 12.07 -12.01
C THR A 568 -6.52 12.61 -10.75
N SER A 569 -7.30 12.89 -9.70
CA SER A 569 -6.76 13.28 -8.39
C SER A 569 -6.48 12.08 -7.47
N GLY A 570 -7.08 10.93 -7.76
CA GLY A 570 -6.98 9.71 -6.96
C GLY A 570 -7.79 9.76 -5.66
N HIS A 571 -8.85 10.57 -5.62
CA HIS A 571 -9.72 10.71 -4.45
C HIS A 571 -11.05 10.01 -4.66
N MET A 572 -11.59 9.45 -3.57
CA MET A 572 -12.90 8.82 -3.59
C MET A 572 -13.86 9.38 -2.55
N ILE A 573 -15.14 9.21 -2.85
CA ILE A 573 -16.28 9.55 -2.01
C ILE A 573 -17.23 8.34 -2.03
N ALA A 574 -17.54 7.82 -0.84
CA ALA A 574 -18.49 6.73 -0.65
C ALA A 574 -19.03 6.74 0.79
N PRO A 575 -20.29 6.32 1.02
CA PRO A 575 -20.79 6.01 2.36
C PRO A 575 -19.89 4.97 3.06
N SER A 576 -19.84 4.88 4.39
CA SER A 576 -19.01 3.84 5.03
C SER A 576 -19.64 2.45 4.88
N LEU A 577 -18.83 1.46 4.52
CA LEU A 577 -19.18 0.04 4.60
C LEU A 577 -18.29 -0.77 5.56
N SER A 578 -17.46 -0.11 6.37
CA SER A 578 -16.64 -0.80 7.36
C SER A 578 -17.53 -1.50 8.39
N ILE A 579 -17.43 -2.82 8.44
CA ILE A 579 -18.09 -3.67 9.44
C ILE A 579 -17.00 -4.16 10.36
N THR A 580 -16.93 -3.60 11.57
CA THR A 580 -16.24 -4.26 12.69
C THR A 580 -17.32 -4.68 13.69
N GLU A 581 -17.10 -5.77 14.43
CA GLU A 581 -18.08 -6.36 15.36
C GLU A 581 -18.76 -5.32 16.29
N ARG A 582 -18.04 -4.23 16.57
CA ARG A 582 -18.48 -3.19 17.50
C ARG A 582 -18.92 -1.86 16.86
N THR A 583 -18.66 -1.59 15.58
CA THR A 583 -19.10 -0.33 14.92
C THR A 583 -20.25 -0.58 13.92
N ALA A 584 -21.30 0.23 14.00
CA ALA A 584 -22.40 0.17 13.04
C ALA A 584 -21.98 0.90 11.75
N SER A 585 -22.00 0.19 10.62
CA SER A 585 -22.13 0.80 9.29
C SER A 585 -23.43 1.61 9.22
N GLU A 586 -23.61 2.51 8.26
CA GLU A 586 -24.92 3.16 8.01
C GLU A 586 -26.03 2.12 7.77
N LEU A 587 -25.67 0.90 7.37
CA LEU A 587 -26.54 -0.28 7.21
C LEU A 587 -26.76 -1.10 8.50
N GLY A 588 -26.16 -0.71 9.63
CA GLY A 588 -26.24 -1.41 10.92
C GLY A 588 -25.15 -2.47 11.14
N LYS A 589 -25.41 -3.39 12.08
CA LYS A 589 -24.58 -4.58 12.36
C LYS A 589 -25.34 -5.85 11.91
N GLY A 590 -24.59 -6.91 11.58
CA GLY A 590 -25.15 -8.26 11.37
C GLY A 590 -25.12 -8.77 9.92
N PRO A 591 -25.84 -9.87 9.63
CA PRO A 591 -25.73 -10.62 8.37
C PRO A 591 -26.01 -9.79 7.11
N LEU A 592 -26.95 -8.83 7.20
CA LEU A 592 -27.30 -7.96 6.08
C LEU A 592 -26.13 -7.05 5.67
N ALA A 593 -25.45 -6.43 6.64
CA ALA A 593 -24.31 -5.57 6.35
C ALA A 593 -23.19 -6.37 5.66
N HIS A 594 -22.87 -7.57 6.19
CA HIS A 594 -21.88 -8.46 5.57
C HIS A 594 -22.28 -8.88 4.16
N TYR A 595 -23.57 -9.15 3.93
CA TYR A 595 -24.09 -9.49 2.62
C TYR A 595 -23.93 -8.34 1.62
N ILE A 596 -24.30 -7.10 2.01
CA ILE A 596 -24.12 -5.91 1.14
C ILE A 596 -22.64 -5.65 0.87
N LYS A 597 -21.77 -5.76 1.88
CA LYS A 597 -20.31 -5.66 1.71
C LYS A 597 -19.82 -6.69 0.69
N SER A 598 -20.20 -7.95 0.84
CA SER A 598 -19.83 -9.02 -0.10
C SER A 598 -20.31 -8.73 -1.53
N LYS A 599 -21.54 -8.23 -1.70
CA LYS A 599 -22.07 -7.80 -3.00
C LYS A 599 -21.29 -6.65 -3.62
N VAL A 600 -20.91 -5.64 -2.84
CA VAL A 600 -20.09 -4.50 -3.31
C VAL A 600 -18.68 -4.96 -3.71
N TRP A 601 -18.03 -5.81 -2.90
CA TRP A 601 -16.72 -6.40 -3.24
C TRP A 601 -16.81 -7.30 -4.48
N GLY A 602 -17.91 -8.03 -4.65
CA GLY A 602 -18.21 -8.79 -5.86
C GLY A 602 -18.36 -7.90 -7.08
N LEU A 603 -19.12 -6.80 -6.97
CA LEU A 603 -19.31 -5.83 -8.03
C LEU A 603 -18.00 -5.22 -8.49
N VAL A 604 -17.12 -4.80 -7.56
CA VAL A 604 -15.81 -4.25 -7.95
C VAL A 604 -15.01 -5.29 -8.72
N ARG A 605 -14.94 -6.55 -8.27
CA ARG A 605 -14.26 -7.63 -9.02
C ARG A 605 -14.83 -7.82 -10.42
N THR A 606 -16.16 -7.88 -10.55
CA THR A 606 -16.83 -8.05 -11.84
C THR A 606 -16.56 -6.88 -12.79
N THR A 607 -16.63 -5.64 -12.28
CA THR A 607 -16.42 -4.44 -13.10
C THR A 607 -14.97 -4.28 -13.55
N ARG A 608 -14.00 -4.67 -12.71
CA ARG A 608 -12.58 -4.75 -13.10
C ARG A 608 -12.36 -5.73 -14.25
N HIS A 609 -12.96 -6.92 -14.17
CA HIS A 609 -12.90 -7.91 -15.24
C HIS A 609 -13.48 -7.40 -16.56
N TYR A 610 -14.62 -6.71 -16.52
CA TYR A 610 -15.20 -6.12 -17.74
C TYR A 610 -14.36 -4.95 -18.26
N LEU A 611 -13.77 -4.14 -17.39
CA LEU A 611 -12.87 -3.06 -17.83
C LEU A 611 -11.62 -3.60 -18.51
N GLN A 612 -11.09 -4.75 -18.06
CA GLN A 612 -9.98 -5.45 -18.70
C GLN A 612 -10.31 -5.87 -20.13
N LYS A 613 -11.58 -6.19 -20.39
CA LYS A 613 -12.13 -6.51 -21.71
C LYS A 613 -12.54 -5.28 -22.53
N GLY A 614 -12.21 -4.08 -22.07
CA GLY A 614 -12.46 -2.82 -22.77
C GLY A 614 -13.83 -2.18 -22.51
N TYR A 615 -14.64 -2.72 -21.58
CA TYR A 615 -15.96 -2.16 -21.27
C TYR A 615 -15.85 -1.03 -20.23
N SER A 616 -16.19 0.20 -20.64
CA SER A 616 -16.25 1.37 -19.75
C SER A 616 -17.57 1.51 -19.00
N THR A 617 -18.60 0.77 -19.40
CA THR A 617 -19.94 0.82 -18.79
C THR A 617 -20.47 -0.60 -18.61
N VAL A 618 -20.98 -0.91 -17.42
CA VAL A 618 -21.62 -2.19 -17.13
C VAL A 618 -22.88 -1.94 -16.30
N THR A 619 -24.00 -2.49 -16.75
CA THR A 619 -25.24 -2.56 -15.97
C THR A 619 -25.63 -4.02 -15.85
N LEU A 620 -25.78 -4.51 -14.61
CA LEU A 620 -26.11 -5.92 -14.38
C LEU A 620 -27.14 -6.06 -13.26
N ARG A 621 -28.03 -7.02 -13.43
CA ARG A 621 -28.99 -7.42 -12.40
C ARG A 621 -28.54 -8.71 -11.76
N ASP A 622 -28.48 -8.73 -10.44
CA ASP A 622 -28.08 -9.88 -9.62
C ASP A 622 -29.10 -10.06 -8.50
N GLY A 623 -30.08 -10.92 -8.76
CA GLY A 623 -31.23 -11.12 -7.88
C GLY A 623 -32.01 -9.84 -7.62
N ASP A 624 -32.06 -9.45 -6.35
CA ASP A 624 -32.76 -8.27 -5.85
C ASP A 624 -31.95 -6.97 -5.96
N PHE A 625 -30.79 -7.01 -6.60
CA PHE A 625 -29.90 -5.86 -6.75
C PHE A 625 -29.66 -5.54 -8.23
N TYR A 626 -29.53 -4.25 -8.50
CA TYR A 626 -29.16 -3.71 -9.80
C TYR A 626 -27.88 -2.90 -9.64
N PHE A 627 -26.82 -3.33 -10.31
CA PHE A 627 -25.53 -2.69 -10.24
C PHE A 627 -25.23 -1.91 -11.51
N CYS A 628 -24.67 -0.72 -11.34
CA CYS A 628 -24.17 0.08 -12.45
C CYS A 628 -22.72 0.47 -12.23
N TYR A 629 -21.96 0.46 -13.32
CA TYR A 629 -20.58 0.88 -13.42
C TYR A 629 -20.43 1.82 -14.60
N PHE A 630 -19.78 2.96 -14.36
CA PHE A 630 -19.45 3.92 -15.40
C PHE A 630 -18.03 4.42 -15.21
N LEU A 631 -17.26 4.41 -16.30
CA LEU A 631 -15.97 5.07 -16.43
C LEU A 631 -16.08 6.07 -17.58
N TRP A 632 -15.82 7.34 -17.31
CA TRP A 632 -15.91 8.38 -18.35
C TRP A 632 -14.79 9.40 -18.24
N PHE A 633 -14.59 10.13 -19.34
CA PHE A 633 -13.52 11.11 -19.48
C PHE A 633 -14.09 12.48 -19.78
N GLU A 634 -13.49 13.51 -19.19
CA GLU A 634 -13.87 14.90 -19.41
C GLU A 634 -12.65 15.73 -19.75
N ASN A 635 -12.86 16.83 -20.48
CA ASN A 635 -11.82 17.84 -20.65
C ASN A 635 -11.83 18.86 -19.48
N GLU A 636 -10.88 19.79 -19.48
CA GLU A 636 -10.79 20.86 -18.47
C GLU A 636 -12.08 21.68 -18.29
N THR A 637 -12.82 21.85 -19.38
CA THR A 637 -14.08 22.60 -19.42
C THR A 637 -15.31 21.80 -18.98
N GLY A 638 -15.13 20.54 -18.57
CA GLY A 638 -16.21 19.66 -18.12
C GLY A 638 -17.07 19.08 -19.24
N TYR A 639 -16.58 19.06 -20.48
CA TYR A 639 -17.25 18.34 -21.57
C TYR A 639 -16.76 16.90 -21.62
N ASN A 640 -17.71 15.97 -21.73
CA ASN A 640 -17.43 14.55 -21.88
C ASN A 640 -16.72 14.31 -23.22
N LEU A 641 -15.59 13.59 -23.17
CA LEU A 641 -14.82 13.21 -24.35
C LEU A 641 -15.46 11.99 -25.01
N LYS A 642 -15.44 11.94 -26.34
CA LYS A 642 -16.00 10.79 -27.07
C LYS A 642 -15.28 9.52 -26.63
N ALA A 643 -16.06 8.45 -26.43
CA ALA A 643 -15.52 7.15 -26.07
C ALA A 643 -14.52 6.69 -27.14
N VAL A 644 -13.26 6.54 -26.73
CA VAL A 644 -12.23 5.84 -27.50
C VAL A 644 -12.25 4.40 -27.02
N ASP A 645 -12.12 3.45 -27.93
CA ASP A 645 -12.08 2.03 -27.56
C ASP A 645 -10.95 1.79 -26.54
N ILE A 646 -11.34 1.33 -25.34
CA ILE A 646 -10.38 1.04 -24.28
C ILE A 646 -9.58 -0.19 -24.72
N PRO A 647 -8.23 -0.13 -24.67
CA PRO A 647 -7.40 -1.27 -25.06
C PRO A 647 -7.73 -2.52 -24.23
N ILE A 648 -8.03 -3.63 -24.91
CA ILE A 648 -8.24 -4.94 -24.28
C ILE A 648 -6.89 -5.43 -23.75
N LEU A 649 -6.88 -5.84 -22.48
CA LEU A 649 -5.70 -6.41 -21.84
C LEU A 649 -5.79 -7.94 -21.82
N PRO A 650 -4.66 -8.66 -22.03
CA PRO A 650 -4.59 -10.10 -21.81
C PRO A 650 -4.97 -10.49 -20.38
N ASP A 651 -5.44 -11.72 -20.18
CA ASP A 651 -5.80 -12.24 -18.84
C ASP A 651 -4.59 -12.26 -17.89
N ASP A 652 -3.38 -12.45 -18.43
CA ASP A 652 -2.11 -12.44 -17.69
C ASP A 652 -1.58 -11.05 -17.31
N SER A 653 -2.27 -10.00 -17.74
CA SER A 653 -1.84 -8.62 -17.49
C SER A 653 -1.88 -8.25 -16.00
N ALA A 654 -1.16 -7.17 -15.66
CA ALA A 654 -1.20 -6.64 -14.31
C ALA A 654 -2.64 -6.25 -13.92
N PRO A 655 -3.10 -6.57 -12.69
CA PRO A 655 -4.46 -6.29 -12.25
C PRO A 655 -4.79 -4.80 -12.33
N ILE A 656 -6.00 -4.47 -12.76
CA ILE A 656 -6.46 -3.08 -12.87
C ILE A 656 -6.48 -2.42 -11.49
N GLY A 657 -5.78 -1.29 -11.33
CA GLY A 657 -5.69 -0.55 -10.08
C GLY A 657 -4.83 0.71 -10.20
N MET A 658 -4.21 1.09 -9.08
CA MET A 658 -3.19 2.13 -8.90
C MET A 658 -1.94 1.60 -8.18
N LEU A 659 -2.09 0.73 -7.17
CA LEU A 659 -1.01 0.09 -6.41
C LEU A 659 -0.35 -1.02 -7.21
N ALA A 660 -1.15 -1.97 -7.72
CA ALA A 660 -0.63 -3.10 -8.48
C ALA A 660 -0.11 -2.66 -9.86
N TRP A 661 -0.84 -1.76 -10.51
CA TRP A 661 -0.51 -1.23 -11.82
C TRP A 661 -1.13 0.15 -11.96
N ASP A 662 -0.36 1.14 -12.41
CA ASP A 662 -0.88 2.49 -12.67
C ASP A 662 -1.70 2.54 -13.97
N TYR A 663 -2.80 1.78 -13.99
CA TYR A 663 -3.67 1.56 -15.15
C TYR A 663 -4.30 2.87 -15.61
N TYR A 664 -4.89 3.61 -14.67
CA TYR A 664 -5.64 4.82 -14.99
C TYR A 664 -4.77 5.93 -15.54
N ARG A 665 -3.52 6.07 -15.08
CA ARG A 665 -2.60 7.03 -15.66
C ARG A 665 -2.19 6.65 -17.09
N LYS A 666 -2.04 5.35 -17.38
CA LYS A 666 -1.81 4.89 -18.76
C LYS A 666 -3.01 5.18 -19.64
N LEU A 667 -4.21 4.96 -19.13
CA LEU A 667 -5.46 5.26 -19.83
C LEU A 667 -5.63 6.76 -20.08
N LEU A 668 -5.34 7.61 -19.09
CA LEU A 668 -5.31 9.06 -19.25
C LEU A 668 -4.31 9.51 -20.32
N ARG A 669 -3.10 8.94 -20.35
CA ARG A 669 -2.09 9.22 -21.40
C ARG A 669 -2.55 8.76 -22.78
N TYR A 670 -3.26 7.64 -22.87
CA TYR A 670 -3.84 7.14 -24.11
C TYR A 670 -4.87 8.13 -24.66
N TYR A 671 -5.87 8.50 -23.84
CA TYR A 671 -6.91 9.47 -24.21
C TYR A 671 -6.35 10.86 -24.52
N SER A 672 -5.31 11.30 -23.82
CA SER A 672 -4.67 12.60 -24.04
C SER A 672 -3.93 12.69 -25.38
N LYS A 673 -3.48 11.56 -25.95
CA LYS A 673 -2.84 11.56 -27.28
C LYS A 673 -3.85 11.80 -28.39
N ASP A 674 -5.05 11.26 -28.24
CA ASP A 674 -6.12 11.37 -29.23
C ASP A 674 -6.82 12.72 -29.18
N HIS A 675 -6.76 13.40 -28.03
CA HIS A 675 -7.36 14.71 -27.81
C HIS A 675 -6.29 15.79 -27.65
N GLN A 676 -5.82 16.35 -28.78
CA GLN A 676 -4.92 17.51 -28.78
C GLN A 676 -5.67 18.75 -28.28
N GLY A 677 -5.57 19.09 -26.99
CA GLY A 677 -6.15 20.37 -26.52
C GLY A 677 -6.41 20.60 -25.03
N GLY A 678 -6.09 19.71 -24.10
CA GLY A 678 -6.25 20.00 -22.67
C GLY A 678 -5.97 18.81 -21.75
N THR A 679 -5.93 19.05 -20.44
CA THR A 679 -5.87 17.95 -19.47
C THR A 679 -7.16 17.15 -19.47
N VAL A 680 -7.01 15.82 -19.54
CA VAL A 680 -8.11 14.88 -19.49
C VAL A 680 -8.34 14.47 -18.04
N LYS A 681 -9.59 14.54 -17.60
CA LYS A 681 -10.05 14.02 -16.32
C LYS A 681 -10.71 12.65 -16.51
N CYS A 682 -10.54 11.76 -15.54
CA CYS A 682 -11.12 10.42 -15.55
C CYS A 682 -11.91 10.20 -14.26
N TYR A 683 -13.16 9.79 -14.42
CA TYR A 683 -14.09 9.57 -13.32
C TYR A 683 -14.68 8.17 -13.39
N GLU A 684 -14.88 7.58 -12.23
CA GLU A 684 -15.47 6.26 -12.07
C GLU A 684 -16.61 6.31 -11.06
N LEU A 685 -17.72 5.64 -11.38
CA LEU A 685 -18.89 5.53 -10.51
C LEU A 685 -19.37 4.08 -10.47
N LEU A 686 -19.51 3.56 -9.25
CA LEU A 686 -20.19 2.30 -8.96
C LEU A 686 -21.43 2.59 -8.14
N THR A 687 -22.56 1.97 -8.47
CA THR A 687 -23.80 2.09 -7.68
C THR A 687 -24.47 0.73 -7.49
N VAL A 688 -25.10 0.58 -6.33
CA VAL A 688 -25.95 -0.55 -5.98
C VAL A 688 -27.35 -0.01 -5.72
N HIS A 689 -28.32 -0.46 -6.50
CA HIS A 689 -29.74 -0.15 -6.31
C HIS A 689 -30.54 -1.42 -6.04
N LEU A 690 -31.74 -1.28 -5.46
CA LEU A 690 -32.72 -2.36 -5.41
C LEU A 690 -33.22 -2.68 -6.83
N GLY A 691 -33.25 -3.95 -7.17
CA GLY A 691 -33.66 -4.46 -8.49
C GLY A 691 -35.14 -4.31 -8.81
N VAL A 692 -35.95 -3.82 -7.87
CA VAL A 692 -37.35 -3.44 -8.09
C VAL A 692 -37.49 -2.07 -8.75
N ILE A 693 -36.44 -1.23 -8.70
CA ILE A 693 -36.45 0.10 -9.33
C ILE A 693 -36.23 -0.06 -10.85
N PRO A 694 -37.04 0.59 -11.70
CA PRO A 694 -36.85 0.59 -13.15
C PRO A 694 -35.46 1.08 -13.57
N SER A 695 -34.86 0.45 -14.58
CA SER A 695 -33.52 0.78 -15.07
C SER A 695 -33.38 2.22 -15.53
N GLU A 696 -34.43 2.80 -16.12
CA GLU A 696 -34.41 4.19 -16.60
C GLU A 696 -34.25 5.18 -15.43
N ILE A 697 -34.90 4.89 -14.31
CA ILE A 697 -34.81 5.69 -13.08
C ILE A 697 -33.42 5.53 -12.45
N ILE A 698 -32.89 4.29 -12.41
CA ILE A 698 -31.55 4.02 -11.89
C ILE A 698 -30.48 4.79 -12.69
N LEU A 699 -30.57 4.78 -14.03
CA LEU A 699 -29.64 5.54 -14.88
C LEU A 699 -29.76 7.04 -14.64
N GLN A 700 -30.99 7.55 -14.46
CA GLN A 700 -31.21 8.94 -14.08
C GLN A 700 -30.61 9.28 -12.71
N HIS A 701 -30.72 8.41 -11.71
CA HIS A 701 -30.06 8.59 -10.41
C HIS A 701 -28.55 8.64 -10.57
N CYS A 702 -27.95 7.75 -11.37
CA CYS A 702 -26.50 7.76 -11.63
C CYS A 702 -26.04 9.08 -12.26
N ARG A 703 -26.79 9.62 -13.23
CA ARG A 703 -26.54 10.95 -13.82
C ARG A 703 -26.56 12.06 -12.78
N GLN A 704 -27.64 12.10 -11.99
CA GLN A 704 -27.84 13.14 -10.99
C GLN A 704 -26.79 13.04 -9.89
N LEU A 705 -26.45 11.83 -9.45
CA LEU A 705 -25.40 11.56 -8.46
C LEU A 705 -24.04 12.04 -8.96
N ALA A 706 -23.63 11.66 -10.18
CA ALA A 706 -22.37 12.13 -10.77
C ALA A 706 -22.32 13.66 -10.86
N SER A 707 -23.42 14.30 -11.29
CA SER A 707 -23.49 15.76 -11.39
C SER A 707 -23.48 16.47 -10.02
N LYS A 708 -24.16 15.90 -9.01
CA LYS A 708 -24.21 16.44 -7.65
C LYS A 708 -22.86 16.30 -6.96
N LEU A 709 -22.20 15.16 -7.09
CA LEU A 709 -20.91 14.90 -6.44
C LEU A 709 -19.77 15.72 -7.04
N TRP A 710 -19.86 16.09 -8.33
CA TRP A 710 -18.73 16.71 -9.03
C TRP A 710 -18.96 18.10 -9.64
N GLU A 711 -20.15 18.72 -9.58
CA GLU A 711 -20.51 20.06 -10.12
C GLU A 711 -19.77 20.54 -11.40
N PRO A 712 -20.50 20.95 -12.44
CA PRO A 712 -21.37 20.20 -13.32
C PRO A 712 -20.71 20.02 -14.71
N SER A 713 -20.45 18.78 -15.12
CA SER A 713 -20.26 18.46 -16.54
C SER A 713 -21.62 18.15 -17.18
N ARG A 714 -22.04 19.00 -18.12
CA ARG A 714 -23.25 18.80 -18.91
C ARG A 714 -23.07 17.53 -19.74
N ASN A 715 -23.73 16.44 -19.34
CA ASN A 715 -23.63 15.15 -19.99
C ASN A 715 -24.84 14.92 -20.93
N PRO A 716 -24.65 14.89 -22.27
CA PRO A 716 -25.71 14.54 -23.22
C PRO A 716 -25.75 13.04 -23.57
N LEU A 717 -24.94 12.18 -22.93
CA LEU A 717 -24.75 10.78 -23.34
C LEU A 717 -24.96 9.72 -22.25
N LEU A 718 -25.51 10.10 -21.10
CA LEU A 718 -25.97 9.09 -20.16
C LEU A 718 -27.38 8.63 -20.46
#